data_AF-A0A952QVC4-F1
#
_entry.id   AF-A0A952QVC4-F1
#
_cell.length_a   1.000
_cell.length_b   1.000
_cell.length_c   1.000
_cell.angle_alpha   90.00
_cell.angle_beta   90.00
_cell.angle_gamma   90.00
#
_symmetry.space_group_name_H-M   'P 1'
#
loop_
_entity.id
_entity.type
_entity.pdbx_description
1 polymer ?
#
loop_
_entity_poly.entity_id
_entity_poly.type
_entity_poly.pdbx_seq_one_letter_code
_entity_poly.pdbx_strand_id
1 'polypeptide(L)'
;MKHENSKTMLAALYLVVPLLWLLVSCGGSPGPKPPSGGGTLTVKGSVALPTGHGLDLTKLTVSTPIGTYPVSATGEFTATVFGGAMTELGVEAADGSLLLLGTTNGTDATVSLASTAEALLYYLVGGMWLPPAQQDTVRSLLRGVPEGADLAAELERQLLAGGNGVAAPDAGLLAALEAAHASLLGASRLDPSALGGATLDGASLVPGASGRQPGQGLAGASAFSQAGVSVTVTPAAVDGSNIIIEPTTRQTGVFVLHNPAGAGVVAQNHFRRPAALLAYEEAWEDADRVEHPVDPPMLVERVEVPATGQLEFLNALLDVVTGNSPWSPVTSPALKLAGHEGASRTHYRLILVGPSATDATWPIMGDPLFMGFHDQWSDIAIDKSVELFLDDLLIPLMEVYGLGNMAKLDAAKLNKMRERVKVIYDTHLMGLGVFLKPGSASYANGLKFVIQELVENRNFRLDMMNMVAEALEESDKNKAAIDAMEKRLSARASASAIAAAVQTVLVSGDVAKIMYDLVGSPSVVDWTAVSAPALFALTPDQATVTRSNASARFTVVPKGQTSGNYLYRWTTSGTYGELSDLLRDGRTLDTREAEVWYFHDSPLNIKDTDYDTVKVEVFEVEAGATTVPAGASPIARMASSVRGDDRVLDSRLEVNYGATPTGMFKDGMRFGCAEMLLRFKAEKGAKSYLVSLRGVGGQGDERNANQDFRFRGPNQTVFIDPNAKYGTIVEDGYTSDYYGTCDWRAPADPSRFAGQPITTSAHYDRAKDEYIVYLFVNADYSGIVLRPVSLPERVALWYGWVENATFEVKVNR
;
A
#
# COMPACT_ATOMS: atom_id res chain seq x y z
N MET A 1 40.03 -51.28 10.43
CA MET A 1 39.56 -49.92 10.75
C MET A 1 38.71 -49.39 9.59
N LYS A 2 37.48 -49.90 9.46
CA LYS A 2 36.46 -49.48 8.48
C LYS A 2 35.12 -49.94 9.06
N HIS A 3 34.61 -49.21 10.06
CA HIS A 3 33.20 -49.35 10.46
C HIS A 3 32.62 -48.24 11.35
N GLU A 4 33.36 -47.16 11.67
CA GLU A 4 32.84 -46.11 12.58
C GLU A 4 32.32 -44.82 11.94
N ASN A 5 32.54 -44.56 10.64
CA ASN A 5 32.13 -43.27 10.04
C ASN A 5 30.69 -43.24 9.48
N SER A 6 29.92 -44.32 9.57
CA SER A 6 28.54 -44.36 9.03
C SER A 6 27.47 -43.87 10.01
N LYS A 7 27.76 -43.79 11.32
CA LYS A 7 26.76 -43.45 12.34
C LYS A 7 26.64 -41.95 12.63
N THR A 8 27.70 -41.17 12.40
CA THR A 8 27.70 -39.71 12.57
C THR A 8 27.08 -38.95 11.40
N MET A 9 27.14 -39.50 10.18
CA MET A 9 26.49 -38.89 9.00
C MET A 9 24.96 -39.08 8.97
N LEU A 10 24.44 -40.18 9.53
CA LEU A 10 22.99 -40.38 9.67
C LEU A 10 22.37 -39.50 10.78
N ALA A 11 23.11 -39.23 11.87
CA ALA A 11 22.63 -38.38 12.95
C ALA A 11 22.54 -36.89 12.56
N ALA A 12 23.44 -36.41 11.69
CA ALA A 12 23.36 -35.07 11.12
C ALA A 12 22.19 -34.92 10.13
N LEU A 13 21.83 -35.97 9.39
CA LEU A 13 20.71 -35.95 8.45
C LEU A 13 19.34 -35.91 9.15
N TYR A 14 19.21 -36.50 10.35
CA TYR A 14 17.97 -36.47 11.14
C TYR A 14 17.74 -35.15 11.91
N LEU A 15 18.75 -34.30 12.06
CA LEU A 15 18.64 -32.98 12.68
C LEU A 15 18.45 -31.84 11.66
N VAL A 16 18.85 -32.05 10.40
CA VAL A 16 18.71 -31.05 9.32
C VAL A 16 17.31 -31.06 8.70
N VAL A 17 16.62 -32.21 8.65
CA VAL A 17 15.26 -32.30 8.06
C VAL A 17 14.17 -31.60 8.89
N PRO A 18 14.15 -31.61 10.25
CA PRO A 18 13.19 -30.82 11.02
C PRO A 18 13.53 -29.32 11.04
N LEU A 19 14.81 -28.95 10.93
CA LEU A 19 15.24 -27.55 10.89
C LEU A 19 14.91 -26.87 9.54
N LEU A 20 14.90 -27.63 8.45
CA LEU A 20 14.39 -27.20 7.15
C LEU A 20 12.85 -27.07 7.11
N TRP A 21 12.11 -27.72 8.01
CA TRP A 21 10.66 -27.51 8.16
C TRP A 21 10.32 -26.28 9.02
N LEU A 22 11.21 -25.86 9.92
CA LEU A 22 11.02 -24.64 10.73
C LEU A 22 11.36 -23.35 9.97
N LEU A 23 12.17 -23.41 8.91
CA LEU A 23 12.52 -22.26 8.06
C LEU A 23 11.51 -21.98 6.93
N VAL A 24 10.46 -22.80 6.79
CA VAL A 24 9.34 -22.57 5.83
C VAL A 24 8.09 -22.02 6.55
N SER A 25 8.18 -21.72 7.85
CA SER A 25 7.04 -21.31 8.69
C SER A 25 7.04 -19.83 9.12
N CYS A 26 7.91 -18.97 8.59
CA CYS A 26 7.68 -17.52 8.63
C CYS A 26 6.79 -17.12 7.45
N GLY A 27 5.51 -17.48 7.54
CA GLY A 27 4.47 -17.02 6.63
C GLY A 27 4.24 -15.53 6.83
N GLY A 28 4.82 -14.71 5.95
CA GLY A 28 4.18 -13.45 5.60
C GLY A 28 2.73 -13.76 5.23
N SER A 29 1.78 -13.00 5.77
CA SER A 29 0.36 -13.19 5.51
C SER A 29 0.17 -13.50 4.03
N PRO A 30 -0.49 -14.63 3.67
CA PRO A 30 -0.83 -14.85 2.28
C PRO A 30 -1.63 -13.63 1.87
N GLY A 31 -1.10 -12.85 0.93
CA GLY A 31 -1.90 -11.85 0.23
C GLY A 31 -3.23 -12.52 -0.15
N PRO A 32 -4.36 -11.80 -0.07
CA PRO A 32 -5.68 -12.38 -0.27
C PRO A 32 -5.60 -13.28 -1.49
N LYS A 33 -5.77 -14.59 -1.25
CA LYS A 33 -5.70 -15.62 -2.27
C LYS A 33 -6.60 -15.10 -3.40
N PRO A 34 -6.09 -14.88 -4.63
CA PRO A 34 -6.94 -14.46 -5.73
C PRO A 34 -8.13 -15.42 -5.74
N PRO A 35 -9.37 -14.90 -5.86
CA PRO A 35 -10.56 -15.72 -5.65
C PRO A 35 -10.41 -16.98 -6.48
N SER A 36 -10.44 -18.13 -5.81
CA SER A 36 -10.33 -19.46 -6.42
C SER A 36 -11.63 -19.82 -7.17
N GLY A 37 -12.17 -18.87 -7.92
CA GLY A 37 -13.44 -18.94 -8.63
C GLY A 37 -13.29 -18.96 -10.16
N GLY A 38 -12.13 -19.37 -10.68
CA GLY A 38 -11.83 -19.43 -12.12
C GLY A 38 -12.55 -20.57 -12.86
N GLY A 39 -13.86 -20.69 -12.68
CA GLY A 39 -14.73 -21.51 -13.51
C GLY A 39 -15.39 -20.67 -14.60
N THR A 40 -15.75 -21.32 -15.71
CA THR A 40 -16.60 -20.68 -16.74
C THR A 40 -18.06 -20.69 -16.28
N LEU A 41 -18.75 -19.56 -16.41
CA LEU A 41 -20.18 -19.40 -16.15
C LEU A 41 -20.95 -19.30 -17.47
N THR A 42 -22.17 -19.83 -17.50
CA THR A 42 -23.09 -19.61 -18.62
C THR A 42 -24.03 -18.48 -18.25
N VAL A 43 -23.98 -17.39 -19.02
CA VAL A 43 -24.82 -16.21 -18.86
C VAL A 43 -25.90 -16.20 -19.93
N LYS A 44 -27.12 -15.90 -19.51
CA LYS A 44 -28.23 -15.58 -20.42
C LYS A 44 -28.30 -14.08 -20.57
N GLY A 45 -28.62 -13.61 -21.76
CA GLY A 45 -28.72 -12.18 -21.99
C GLY A 45 -29.58 -11.81 -23.17
N SER A 46 -29.72 -10.50 -23.36
CA SER A 46 -30.47 -9.92 -24.47
C SER A 46 -29.72 -8.74 -25.09
N VAL A 47 -29.91 -8.57 -26.39
CA VAL A 47 -29.46 -7.43 -27.18
C VAL A 47 -30.65 -6.50 -27.36
N ALA A 48 -30.52 -5.25 -26.90
CA ALA A 48 -31.54 -4.22 -27.03
C ALA A 48 -31.08 -3.13 -28.01
N LEU A 49 -31.81 -3.03 -29.13
CA LEU A 49 -31.60 -2.03 -30.17
C LEU A 49 -32.79 -1.06 -30.23
N PRO A 50 -32.57 0.20 -30.65
CA PRO A 50 -33.64 1.19 -30.78
C PRO A 50 -34.64 0.76 -31.87
N THR A 51 -35.92 1.05 -31.67
CA THR A 51 -36.96 0.67 -32.63
C THR A 51 -36.71 1.36 -33.98
N GLY A 52 -36.73 0.60 -35.09
CA GLY A 52 -36.54 1.15 -36.44
C GLY A 52 -35.13 1.02 -37.02
N HIS A 53 -34.19 0.39 -36.30
CA HIS A 53 -32.78 0.24 -36.72
C HIS A 53 -32.52 -0.62 -37.97
N GLY A 54 -33.47 -1.48 -38.39
CA GLY A 54 -33.37 -2.27 -39.62
C GLY A 54 -32.32 -3.40 -39.64
N LEU A 55 -31.60 -3.66 -38.54
CA LEU A 55 -30.65 -4.78 -38.46
C LEU A 55 -31.38 -6.11 -38.24
N ASP A 56 -30.85 -7.16 -38.86
CA ASP A 56 -31.28 -8.52 -38.66
C ASP A 56 -30.56 -9.12 -37.45
N LEU A 57 -31.28 -9.25 -36.32
CA LEU A 57 -30.75 -9.77 -35.06
C LEU A 57 -30.13 -11.18 -35.22
N THR A 58 -30.62 -11.99 -36.15
CA THR A 58 -30.12 -13.35 -36.38
C THR A 58 -28.72 -13.40 -37.00
N LYS A 59 -28.26 -12.27 -37.53
CA LYS A 59 -26.92 -12.11 -38.09
C LYS A 59 -25.93 -11.53 -37.07
N LEU A 60 -26.38 -11.18 -35.88
CA LEU A 60 -25.53 -10.67 -34.82
C LEU A 60 -24.90 -11.82 -34.02
N THR A 61 -23.72 -11.55 -33.50
CA THR A 61 -23.05 -12.46 -32.55
C THR A 61 -22.61 -11.71 -31.31
N VAL A 62 -22.61 -12.38 -30.16
CA VAL A 62 -22.02 -11.89 -28.91
C VAL A 62 -20.63 -12.49 -28.75
N SER A 63 -19.59 -11.67 -28.68
CA SER A 63 -18.23 -12.09 -28.38
C SER A 63 -17.91 -11.93 -26.89
N THR A 64 -17.40 -13.02 -26.30
CA THR A 64 -16.79 -13.06 -24.97
C THR A 64 -15.32 -13.46 -25.10
N PRO A 65 -14.52 -13.40 -24.03
CA PRO A 65 -13.15 -13.93 -24.06
C PRO A 65 -13.07 -15.43 -24.41
N ILE A 66 -14.17 -16.19 -24.28
CA ILE A 66 -14.23 -17.64 -24.50
C ILE A 66 -14.66 -17.99 -25.93
N GLY A 67 -15.44 -17.14 -26.59
CA GLY A 67 -16.00 -17.47 -27.89
C GLY A 67 -17.01 -16.46 -28.43
N THR A 68 -17.54 -16.76 -29.61
CA THR A 68 -18.65 -16.03 -30.24
C THR A 68 -19.93 -16.87 -30.18
N TYR A 69 -21.03 -16.24 -29.81
CA TYR A 69 -22.31 -16.89 -29.58
C TYR A 69 -23.39 -16.23 -30.47
N PRO A 70 -24.31 -17.01 -31.08
CA PRO A 70 -25.35 -16.44 -31.94
C PRO A 70 -26.40 -15.68 -31.12
N VAL A 71 -26.96 -14.63 -31.71
CA VAL A 71 -28.13 -13.90 -31.19
C VAL A 71 -29.39 -14.43 -31.88
N SER A 72 -30.45 -14.66 -31.11
CA SER A 72 -31.73 -15.15 -31.64
C SER A 72 -32.51 -14.03 -32.35
N ALA A 73 -33.59 -14.40 -33.05
CA ALA A 73 -34.50 -13.43 -33.65
C ALA A 73 -35.23 -12.54 -32.62
N THR A 74 -35.28 -12.96 -31.35
CA THR A 74 -35.84 -12.16 -30.24
C THR A 74 -34.78 -11.32 -29.53
N GLY A 75 -33.52 -11.36 -30.00
CA GLY A 75 -32.40 -10.65 -29.39
C GLY A 75 -31.78 -11.40 -28.21
N GLU A 76 -32.24 -12.61 -27.88
CA GLU A 76 -31.70 -13.40 -26.77
C GLU A 76 -30.41 -14.12 -27.16
N PHE A 77 -29.51 -14.30 -26.20
CA PHE A 77 -28.30 -15.10 -26.37
C PHE A 77 -27.96 -15.90 -25.11
N THR A 78 -27.15 -16.93 -25.28
CA THR A 78 -26.51 -17.67 -24.18
C THR A 78 -25.02 -17.72 -24.48
N ALA A 79 -24.22 -17.18 -23.57
CA ALA A 79 -22.79 -17.02 -23.74
C ALA A 79 -22.04 -17.60 -22.55
N THR A 80 -20.85 -18.15 -22.80
CA THR A 80 -19.94 -18.55 -21.72
C THR A 80 -19.04 -17.37 -21.40
N VAL A 81 -18.94 -17.04 -20.12
CA VAL A 81 -18.04 -16.03 -19.57
C VAL A 81 -17.20 -16.65 -18.47
N PHE A 82 -16.23 -15.90 -17.97
CA PHE A 82 -15.43 -16.31 -16.84
C PHE A 82 -16.05 -15.81 -15.53
N GLY A 83 -15.96 -16.60 -14.46
CA GLY A 83 -16.41 -16.21 -13.13
C GLY A 83 -15.38 -15.36 -12.36
N GLY A 84 -15.86 -14.52 -11.44
CA GLY A 84 -15.04 -13.82 -10.44
C GLY A 84 -14.78 -12.33 -10.68
N ALA A 85 -15.04 -11.80 -11.87
CA ALA A 85 -14.95 -10.37 -12.20
C ALA A 85 -16.00 -9.98 -13.27
N MET A 86 -16.22 -8.67 -13.46
CA MET A 86 -17.05 -8.17 -14.57
C MET A 86 -16.40 -8.54 -15.92
N THR A 87 -17.09 -9.35 -16.72
CA THR A 87 -16.70 -9.71 -18.08
C THR A 87 -17.38 -8.78 -19.08
N GLU A 88 -16.62 -8.19 -20.00
CA GLU A 88 -17.17 -7.38 -21.09
C GLU A 88 -17.68 -8.26 -22.25
N LEU A 89 -18.86 -7.92 -22.77
CA LEU A 89 -19.52 -8.54 -23.92
C LEU A 89 -19.51 -7.55 -25.10
N GLY A 90 -19.13 -8.02 -26.29
CA GLY A 90 -19.28 -7.25 -27.53
C GLY A 90 -20.38 -7.84 -28.41
N VAL A 91 -21.23 -7.02 -29.00
CA VAL A 91 -22.16 -7.45 -30.06
C VAL A 91 -21.54 -7.07 -31.40
N GLU A 92 -21.32 -8.04 -32.27
CA GLU A 92 -20.70 -7.86 -33.58
C GLU A 92 -21.73 -8.08 -34.70
N ALA A 93 -21.63 -7.28 -35.76
CA ALA A 93 -22.37 -7.47 -37.00
C ALA A 93 -21.76 -8.60 -37.86
N ALA A 94 -22.43 -8.94 -38.97
CA ALA A 94 -22.03 -10.05 -39.85
C ALA A 94 -20.63 -9.87 -40.47
N ASP A 95 -20.19 -8.63 -40.65
CA ASP A 95 -18.85 -8.26 -41.13
C ASP A 95 -17.78 -8.27 -40.03
N GLY A 96 -18.16 -8.59 -38.79
CA GLY A 96 -17.29 -8.57 -37.61
C GLY A 96 -17.12 -7.19 -36.97
N SER A 97 -17.80 -6.14 -37.49
CA SER A 97 -17.74 -4.81 -36.88
C SER A 97 -18.44 -4.79 -35.52
N LEU A 98 -17.78 -4.19 -34.52
CA LEU A 98 -18.35 -4.02 -33.19
C LEU A 98 -19.51 -3.02 -33.25
N LEU A 99 -20.66 -3.41 -32.70
CA LEU A 99 -21.91 -2.64 -32.73
C LEU A 99 -22.30 -2.13 -31.34
N LEU A 100 -22.22 -2.99 -30.31
CA LEU A 100 -22.56 -2.64 -28.93
C LEU A 100 -21.55 -3.25 -27.95
N LEU A 101 -21.46 -2.65 -26.76
CA LEU A 101 -20.70 -3.13 -25.63
C LEU A 101 -21.57 -3.23 -24.37
N GLY A 102 -21.25 -4.18 -23.51
CA GLY A 102 -21.86 -4.33 -22.19
C GLY A 102 -20.96 -5.12 -21.25
N THR A 103 -21.37 -5.27 -19.99
CA THR A 103 -20.63 -6.06 -18.99
C THR A 103 -21.57 -6.98 -18.23
N THR A 104 -21.05 -8.08 -17.70
CA THR A 104 -21.78 -9.00 -16.83
C THR A 104 -20.88 -9.50 -15.70
N ASN A 105 -21.45 -9.71 -14.52
CA ASN A 105 -20.76 -10.34 -13.39
C ASN A 105 -21.01 -11.86 -13.32
N GLY A 106 -21.63 -12.45 -14.35
CA GLY A 106 -21.89 -13.89 -14.42
C GLY A 106 -23.33 -14.31 -14.09
N THR A 107 -24.27 -13.39 -13.90
CA THR A 107 -25.70 -13.70 -13.74
C THR A 107 -26.46 -13.55 -15.06
N ASP A 108 -26.89 -12.33 -15.38
CA ASP A 108 -27.58 -11.96 -16.61
C ASP A 108 -26.85 -10.79 -17.30
N ALA A 109 -27.16 -10.54 -18.57
CA ALA A 109 -26.60 -9.41 -19.31
C ALA A 109 -27.62 -8.78 -20.27
N THR A 110 -27.73 -7.45 -20.25
CA THR A 110 -28.42 -6.70 -21.29
C THR A 110 -27.40 -5.83 -22.00
N VAL A 111 -27.19 -6.08 -23.29
CA VAL A 111 -26.28 -5.28 -24.12
C VAL A 111 -27.10 -4.30 -24.95
N SER A 112 -26.89 -3.01 -24.73
CA SER A 112 -27.70 -1.90 -25.27
C SER A 112 -26.86 -0.68 -25.59
N LEU A 113 -27.47 0.37 -26.16
CA LEU A 113 -26.80 1.66 -26.37
C LEU A 113 -26.37 2.30 -25.04
N ALA A 114 -27.16 2.14 -23.98
CA ALA A 114 -26.82 2.66 -22.66
C ALA A 114 -25.59 1.96 -22.07
N SER A 115 -25.54 0.62 -22.10
CA SER A 115 -24.36 -0.11 -21.66
C SER A 115 -23.13 0.14 -22.54
N THR A 116 -23.35 0.47 -23.82
CA THR A 116 -22.28 0.85 -24.75
C THR A 116 -21.72 2.22 -24.37
N ALA A 117 -22.58 3.19 -24.07
CA ALA A 117 -22.16 4.50 -23.58
C ALA A 117 -21.39 4.39 -22.26
N GLU A 118 -21.86 3.59 -21.30
CA GLU A 118 -21.14 3.31 -20.05
C GLU A 118 -19.74 2.72 -20.30
N ALA A 119 -19.63 1.79 -21.25
CA ALA A 119 -18.34 1.22 -21.63
C ALA A 119 -17.41 2.27 -22.27
N LEU A 120 -17.93 3.12 -23.16
CA LEU A 120 -17.17 4.22 -23.75
C LEU A 120 -16.71 5.22 -22.68
N LEU A 121 -17.55 5.57 -21.71
CA LEU A 121 -17.15 6.39 -20.58
C LEU A 121 -16.06 5.74 -19.73
N TYR A 122 -16.14 4.42 -19.50
CA TYR A 122 -15.10 3.68 -18.77
C TYR A 122 -13.74 3.77 -19.46
N TYR A 123 -13.72 3.63 -20.80
CA TYR A 123 -12.51 3.87 -21.59
C TYR A 123 -12.06 5.33 -21.51
N LEU A 124 -13.02 6.26 -21.60
CA LEU A 124 -12.79 7.69 -21.60
C LEU A 124 -12.24 8.23 -20.26
N VAL A 125 -12.44 7.56 -19.14
CA VAL A 125 -11.86 7.96 -17.84
C VAL A 125 -10.61 7.18 -17.47
N GLY A 126 -10.14 6.28 -18.35
CA GLY A 126 -8.91 5.55 -18.12
C GLY A 126 -9.09 4.33 -17.23
N GLY A 127 -10.32 3.86 -17.05
CA GLY A 127 -10.65 2.80 -16.11
C GLY A 127 -9.91 1.49 -16.34
N MET A 128 -9.39 1.25 -17.56
CA MET A 128 -8.60 0.05 -17.89
C MET A 128 -7.19 0.02 -17.28
N TRP A 129 -6.63 1.18 -16.93
CA TRP A 129 -5.29 1.31 -16.35
C TRP A 129 -5.32 1.31 -14.81
N LEU A 130 -6.50 1.24 -14.22
CA LEU A 130 -6.65 1.18 -12.77
C LEU A 130 -6.49 -0.26 -12.24
N PRO A 131 -6.11 -0.43 -10.97
CA PRO A 131 -6.07 -1.73 -10.33
C PRO A 131 -7.43 -2.46 -10.44
N PRO A 132 -7.48 -3.79 -10.62
CA PRO A 132 -8.71 -4.52 -10.90
C PRO A 132 -9.87 -4.25 -9.92
N ALA A 133 -9.58 -4.12 -8.63
CA ALA A 133 -10.59 -3.82 -7.61
C ALA A 133 -11.28 -2.46 -7.84
N GLN A 134 -10.56 -1.50 -8.40
CA GLN A 134 -11.08 -0.17 -8.71
C GLN A 134 -11.82 -0.11 -10.03
N GLN A 135 -11.47 -0.95 -11.00
CA GLN A 135 -12.14 -0.96 -12.29
C GLN A 135 -13.64 -1.22 -12.12
N ASP A 136 -14.01 -2.15 -11.24
CA ASP A 136 -15.40 -2.46 -10.91
C ASP A 136 -16.09 -1.26 -10.22
N THR A 137 -15.38 -0.56 -9.34
CA THR A 137 -15.89 0.67 -8.70
C THR A 137 -16.13 1.78 -9.71
N VAL A 138 -15.19 2.04 -10.63
CA VAL A 138 -15.36 3.04 -11.69
C VAL A 138 -16.56 2.70 -12.56
N ARG A 139 -16.69 1.44 -12.98
CA ARG A 139 -17.86 0.99 -13.75
C ARG A 139 -19.16 1.22 -12.99
N SER A 140 -19.17 1.03 -11.67
CA SER A 140 -20.34 1.32 -10.84
C SER A 140 -20.65 2.82 -10.74
N LEU A 141 -19.63 3.69 -10.72
CA LEU A 141 -19.80 5.14 -10.61
C LEU A 141 -20.26 5.77 -11.93
N LEU A 142 -19.85 5.21 -13.06
CA LEU A 142 -20.24 5.70 -14.39
C LEU A 142 -21.65 5.26 -14.80
N ARG A 143 -22.27 4.32 -14.08
CA ARG A 143 -23.65 3.89 -14.36
C ARG A 143 -24.62 5.03 -14.13
N GLY A 144 -25.39 5.35 -15.17
CA GLY A 144 -26.45 6.35 -15.10
C GLY A 144 -25.99 7.81 -15.01
N VAL A 145 -24.72 8.11 -15.27
CA VAL A 145 -24.26 9.50 -15.35
C VAL A 145 -24.88 10.21 -16.58
N PRO A 146 -25.19 11.52 -16.51
CA PRO A 146 -25.82 12.25 -17.61
C PRO A 146 -25.07 12.16 -18.94
N GLU A 147 -23.74 12.19 -18.89
CA GLU A 147 -22.88 12.06 -20.06
C GLU A 147 -23.10 10.73 -20.80
N GLY A 148 -23.49 9.68 -20.08
CA GLY A 148 -23.83 8.38 -20.66
C GLY A 148 -25.12 8.43 -21.47
N ALA A 149 -26.10 9.24 -21.05
CA ALA A 149 -27.33 9.43 -21.81
C ALA A 149 -27.10 10.20 -23.11
N ASP A 150 -26.23 11.22 -23.07
CA ASP A 150 -25.87 12.00 -24.27
C ASP A 150 -25.15 11.13 -25.31
N LEU A 151 -24.20 10.30 -24.86
CA LEU A 151 -23.51 9.34 -25.74
C LEU A 151 -24.47 8.29 -26.29
N ALA A 152 -25.40 7.76 -25.47
CA ALA A 152 -26.39 6.78 -25.92
C ALA A 152 -27.33 7.36 -26.99
N ALA A 153 -27.75 8.62 -26.85
CA ALA A 153 -28.60 9.31 -27.83
C ALA A 153 -27.88 9.50 -29.17
N GLU A 154 -26.59 9.78 -29.13
CA GLU A 154 -25.79 9.97 -30.35
C GLU A 154 -25.48 8.64 -31.04
N LEU A 155 -25.23 7.57 -30.27
CA LEU A 155 -25.19 6.19 -30.80
C LEU A 155 -26.53 5.77 -31.43
N GLU A 156 -27.66 6.12 -30.79
CA GLU A 156 -29.01 5.86 -31.32
C GLU A 156 -29.22 6.56 -32.66
N ARG A 157 -28.87 7.85 -32.73
CA ARG A 157 -29.01 8.66 -33.94
C ARG A 157 -28.27 8.05 -35.12
N GLN A 158 -27.02 7.63 -34.92
CA GLN A 158 -26.21 7.04 -35.98
C GLN A 158 -26.75 5.67 -36.40
N LEU A 159 -27.17 4.85 -35.45
CA LEU A 159 -27.71 3.53 -35.74
C LEU A 159 -29.02 3.60 -36.53
N LEU A 160 -29.93 4.52 -36.17
CA LEU A 160 -31.18 4.75 -36.91
C LEU A 160 -30.94 5.32 -38.31
N ALA A 161 -29.82 6.00 -38.54
CA ALA A 161 -29.38 6.44 -39.86
C ALA A 161 -28.73 5.33 -40.70
N GLY A 162 -28.64 4.10 -40.17
CA GLY A 162 -27.99 2.95 -40.82
C GLY A 162 -26.46 2.93 -40.68
N GLY A 163 -25.89 3.78 -39.83
CA GLY A 163 -24.46 3.80 -39.51
C GLY A 163 -24.10 2.87 -38.34
N ASN A 164 -22.81 2.73 -38.08
CA ASN A 164 -22.27 2.04 -36.90
C ASN A 164 -21.47 3.05 -36.06
N GLY A 165 -22.08 3.58 -35.00
CA GLY A 165 -21.46 4.60 -34.17
C GLY A 165 -20.26 4.13 -33.35
N VAL A 166 -20.05 2.82 -33.15
CA VAL A 166 -18.91 2.30 -32.40
C VAL A 166 -17.70 2.07 -33.33
N ALA A 167 -17.93 1.41 -34.47
CA ALA A 167 -16.87 1.13 -35.44
C ALA A 167 -16.46 2.36 -36.26
N ALA A 168 -17.43 3.19 -36.64
CA ALA A 168 -17.27 4.36 -37.51
C ALA A 168 -18.06 5.56 -36.94
N PRO A 169 -17.61 6.12 -35.80
CA PRO A 169 -18.25 7.28 -35.18
C PRO A 169 -18.15 8.49 -36.10
N ASP A 170 -19.26 9.21 -36.28
CA ASP A 170 -19.19 10.52 -36.91
C ASP A 170 -18.75 11.64 -35.93
N ALA A 171 -18.65 12.86 -36.45
CA ALA A 171 -18.19 14.02 -35.70
C ALA A 171 -19.08 14.35 -34.47
N GLY A 172 -20.36 13.99 -34.49
CA GLY A 172 -21.28 14.21 -33.38
C GLY A 172 -20.90 13.38 -32.16
N LEU A 173 -20.65 12.08 -32.36
CA LEU A 173 -20.22 11.20 -31.26
C LEU A 173 -18.84 11.55 -30.73
N LEU A 174 -17.91 11.95 -31.60
CA LEU A 174 -16.58 12.38 -31.17
C LEU A 174 -16.67 13.66 -30.30
N ALA A 175 -17.51 14.62 -30.67
CA ALA A 175 -17.75 15.81 -29.87
C ALA A 175 -18.42 15.49 -28.52
N ALA A 176 -19.35 14.54 -28.49
CA ALA A 176 -19.99 14.08 -27.26
C ALA A 176 -18.99 13.39 -26.32
N LEU A 177 -18.06 12.59 -26.85
CA LEU A 177 -16.97 11.98 -26.07
C LEU A 177 -16.03 13.04 -25.48
N GLU A 178 -15.64 14.05 -26.26
CA GLU A 178 -14.81 15.15 -25.77
C GLU A 178 -15.52 15.96 -24.66
N ALA A 179 -16.82 16.26 -24.85
CA ALA A 179 -17.63 16.95 -23.85
C ALA A 179 -17.79 16.13 -22.55
N ALA A 180 -18.03 14.82 -22.67
CA ALA A 180 -18.14 13.91 -21.53
C ALA A 180 -16.83 13.86 -20.73
N HIS A 181 -15.68 13.80 -21.41
CA HIS A 181 -14.36 13.82 -20.79
C HIS A 181 -14.13 15.12 -20.01
N ALA A 182 -14.43 16.26 -20.64
CA ALA A 182 -14.31 17.57 -20.02
C ALA A 182 -15.24 17.74 -18.82
N SER A 183 -16.45 17.18 -18.85
CA SER A 183 -17.40 17.22 -17.72
C SER A 183 -16.92 16.38 -16.54
N LEU A 184 -16.59 15.11 -16.80
CA LEU A 184 -16.21 14.14 -15.77
C LEU A 184 -14.89 14.51 -15.07
N LEU A 185 -13.94 15.11 -15.78
CA LEU A 185 -12.64 15.49 -15.23
C LEU A 185 -12.50 16.99 -14.92
N GLY A 186 -13.34 17.84 -15.52
CA GLY A 186 -13.37 19.28 -15.24
C GLY A 186 -14.00 19.64 -13.90
N ALA A 187 -14.84 18.75 -13.35
CA ALA A 187 -15.43 18.87 -12.01
C ALA A 187 -14.39 18.79 -10.85
N SER A 188 -13.11 18.46 -11.15
CA SER A 188 -12.02 18.49 -10.17
C SER A 188 -11.52 19.90 -9.82
N ARG A 189 -12.11 20.97 -10.37
CA ARG A 189 -11.98 22.31 -9.78
C ARG A 189 -12.94 22.44 -8.60
N LEU A 190 -12.43 22.07 -7.42
CA LEU A 190 -13.05 22.33 -6.12
C LEU A 190 -13.62 23.75 -6.09
N ASP A 191 -14.94 23.85 -5.94
CA ASP A 191 -15.62 25.06 -5.52
C ASP A 191 -15.14 25.42 -4.09
N PRO A 192 -14.38 26.50 -3.89
CA PRO A 192 -13.90 26.89 -2.56
C PRO A 192 -15.04 27.28 -1.61
N SER A 193 -16.26 27.46 -2.14
CA SER A 193 -17.45 27.84 -1.36
C SER A 193 -17.98 26.72 -0.46
N ALA A 194 -17.62 25.46 -0.73
CA ALA A 194 -18.16 24.28 -0.05
C ALA A 194 -17.34 23.83 1.17
N LEU A 195 -16.18 24.45 1.43
CA LEU A 195 -15.42 24.25 2.67
C LEU A 195 -15.59 25.48 3.57
N GLY A 196 -16.21 25.23 4.72
CA GLY A 196 -16.78 26.23 5.62
C GLY A 196 -15.88 27.44 5.92
N GLY A 197 -16.54 28.59 5.96
CA GLY A 197 -15.94 29.86 6.31
C GLY A 197 -15.28 29.83 7.69
N ALA A 198 -14.00 30.19 7.71
CA ALA A 198 -13.40 30.95 8.79
C ALA A 198 -12.91 32.26 8.17
N THR A 199 -13.60 33.34 8.53
CA THR A 199 -13.28 34.73 8.19
C THR A 199 -11.88 35.11 8.63
N LEU A 200 -11.09 35.67 7.70
CA LEU A 200 -10.04 36.64 8.02
C LEU A 200 -10.20 37.84 7.08
N ASP A 201 -11.10 38.75 7.47
CA ASP A 201 -10.96 40.17 7.15
C ASP A 201 -9.67 40.68 7.85
N GLY A 202 -8.83 41.55 7.30
CA GLY A 202 -8.83 42.25 6.03
C GLY A 202 -7.70 43.30 6.07
N ALA A 203 -7.16 43.67 4.90
CA ALA A 203 -6.52 44.96 4.67
C ALA A 203 -6.31 45.25 3.17
N SER A 204 -7.31 45.91 2.58
CA SER A 204 -7.19 47.22 1.91
C SER A 204 -6.29 47.40 0.66
N LEU A 205 -7.00 47.49 -0.48
CA LEU A 205 -6.96 48.55 -1.53
C LEU A 205 -5.78 48.68 -2.53
N VAL A 206 -6.15 48.36 -3.78
CA VAL A 206 -5.65 48.71 -5.15
C VAL A 206 -5.78 50.26 -5.36
N PRO A 207 -5.25 50.98 -6.40
CA PRO A 207 -4.94 50.49 -7.76
C PRO A 207 -3.79 51.14 -8.59
N GLY A 208 -3.37 50.45 -9.67
CA GLY A 208 -2.64 51.13 -10.75
C GLY A 208 -2.14 50.27 -11.93
N ALA A 209 -2.70 50.59 -13.10
CA ALA A 209 -2.11 50.52 -14.45
C ALA A 209 -2.30 49.26 -15.34
N SER A 210 -3.20 49.49 -16.28
CA SER A 210 -3.46 48.86 -17.58
C SER A 210 -2.24 48.64 -18.49
N GLY A 211 -2.23 47.50 -19.20
CA GLY A 211 -1.43 47.29 -20.40
C GLY A 211 -1.95 46.11 -21.22
N ARG A 212 -2.33 46.36 -22.47
CA ARG A 212 -2.95 45.43 -23.42
C ARG A 212 -1.91 45.06 -24.49
N GLN A 213 -1.62 43.77 -24.69
CA GLN A 213 -1.06 43.24 -25.95
C GLN A 213 -1.40 41.75 -26.15
N PRO A 214 -1.65 41.30 -27.39
CA PRO A 214 -2.02 39.91 -27.72
C PRO A 214 -0.83 39.10 -28.25
N GLY A 215 -0.71 37.83 -27.85
CA GLY A 215 0.27 36.89 -28.43
C GLY A 215 0.44 35.61 -27.62
N GLN A 216 -0.01 34.50 -28.21
CA GLN A 216 0.50 33.12 -28.14
C GLN A 216 1.23 32.59 -26.88
N GLY A 217 0.73 31.46 -26.38
CA GLY A 217 1.50 30.51 -25.56
C GLY A 217 0.67 29.87 -24.44
N LEU A 218 0.17 28.65 -24.66
CA LEU A 218 -0.41 27.79 -23.62
C LEU A 218 0.69 27.42 -22.60
N ALA A 219 0.86 28.25 -21.57
CA ALA A 219 1.64 27.93 -20.38
C ALA A 219 0.69 28.05 -19.17
N GLY A 220 0.09 26.93 -18.79
CA GLY A 220 -0.88 26.84 -17.70
C GLY A 220 -0.77 25.52 -16.96
N ALA A 221 0.44 25.13 -16.56
CA ALA A 221 0.62 24.07 -15.58
C ALA A 221 0.51 24.69 -14.17
N SER A 222 -0.70 24.67 -13.61
CA SER A 222 -0.94 25.02 -12.21
C SER A 222 -0.26 24.00 -11.29
N ALA A 223 0.57 24.49 -10.37
CA ALA A 223 1.31 23.70 -9.40
C ALA A 223 0.35 22.95 -8.44
N PHE A 224 0.45 21.64 -8.41
CA PHE A 224 -0.10 20.82 -7.34
C PHE A 224 0.83 20.88 -6.13
N SER A 225 0.46 21.60 -5.07
CA SER A 225 1.17 21.54 -3.79
C SER A 225 0.83 20.22 -3.08
N GLN A 226 1.78 19.28 -3.03
CA GLN A 226 1.66 18.05 -2.25
C GLN A 226 1.76 18.36 -0.75
N ALA A 227 0.69 18.10 0.00
CA ALA A 227 0.73 17.83 1.43
C ALA A 227 0.44 16.32 1.62
N GLY A 228 1.45 15.49 1.39
CA GLY A 228 1.40 14.05 1.65
C GLY A 228 2.35 13.71 2.79
N VAL A 229 1.89 12.87 3.73
CA VAL A 229 2.75 12.28 4.77
C VAL A 229 3.77 11.38 4.07
N SER A 230 4.99 11.89 3.90
CA SER A 230 6.12 11.14 3.37
C SER A 230 6.65 10.18 4.43
N VAL A 231 6.31 8.90 4.35
CA VAL A 231 7.02 7.85 5.08
C VAL A 231 8.40 7.71 4.44
N THR A 232 9.36 8.48 4.96
CA THR A 232 10.77 8.35 4.61
C THR A 232 11.28 7.11 5.32
N VAL A 233 11.61 6.07 4.56
CA VAL A 233 12.30 4.90 5.12
C VAL A 233 13.71 5.36 5.45
N THR A 234 14.12 5.22 6.72
CA THR A 234 15.47 5.59 7.17
C THR A 234 16.29 4.34 7.47
N PRO A 235 17.62 4.38 7.29
CA PRO A 235 18.52 3.25 7.46
C PRO A 235 18.38 2.53 8.80
N ALA A 236 18.49 1.20 8.79
CA ALA A 236 18.91 0.45 9.96
C ALA A 236 20.44 0.43 10.06
N ALA A 237 20.96 0.18 11.26
CA ALA A 237 22.40 0.08 11.49
C ALA A 237 23.04 -1.04 10.64
N VAL A 238 24.11 -0.70 9.91
CA VAL A 238 24.79 -1.60 8.98
C VAL A 238 25.79 -2.49 9.73
N ASP A 239 25.64 -3.81 9.62
CA ASP A 239 26.76 -4.74 9.78
C ASP A 239 27.52 -4.86 8.45
N GLY A 240 28.74 -4.31 8.39
CA GLY A 240 29.73 -4.67 7.36
C GLY A 240 30.51 -3.53 6.70
N SER A 241 29.97 -2.30 6.60
CA SER A 241 30.65 -1.16 5.95
C SER A 241 30.00 0.18 6.33
N ASN A 242 30.82 1.21 6.61
CA ASN A 242 30.35 2.59 6.73
C ASN A 242 30.25 3.19 5.33
N ILE A 243 29.04 3.34 4.81
CA ILE A 243 28.80 3.95 3.50
C ILE A 243 28.40 5.41 3.71
N ILE A 244 28.99 6.34 2.96
CA ILE A 244 28.58 7.73 2.87
C ILE A 244 27.96 7.92 1.48
N ILE A 245 26.81 8.58 1.37
CA ILE A 245 26.08 8.78 0.10
C ILE A 245 25.76 10.27 -0.04
N GLU A 246 26.08 10.87 -1.18
CA GLU A 246 25.78 12.27 -1.48
C GLU A 246 25.33 12.46 -2.94
N PRO A 247 24.36 13.37 -3.21
CA PRO A 247 23.56 14.10 -2.23
C PRO A 247 22.53 13.20 -1.54
N THR A 248 22.16 13.53 -0.30
CA THR A 248 21.10 12.81 0.45
C THR A 248 19.69 13.22 0.03
N THR A 249 19.57 14.16 -0.92
CA THR A 249 18.31 14.65 -1.45
C THR A 249 17.79 13.78 -2.58
N ARG A 250 16.49 13.90 -2.85
CA ARG A 250 15.82 13.20 -3.94
C ARG A 250 16.33 13.71 -5.29
N GLN A 251 16.66 12.80 -6.19
CA GLN A 251 16.94 13.12 -7.59
C GLN A 251 16.02 12.30 -8.50
N THR A 252 15.30 12.96 -9.40
CA THR A 252 14.41 12.30 -10.39
C THR A 252 13.41 11.31 -9.78
N GLY A 253 12.85 11.67 -8.61
CA GLY A 253 11.90 10.81 -7.91
C GLY A 253 12.54 9.73 -7.03
N VAL A 254 13.86 9.60 -7.01
CA VAL A 254 14.57 8.52 -6.29
C VAL A 254 15.45 9.08 -5.18
N PHE A 255 15.46 8.40 -4.04
CA PHE A 255 16.53 8.53 -3.04
C PHE A 255 17.45 7.32 -3.11
N VAL A 256 18.75 7.53 -2.94
CA VAL A 256 19.66 6.43 -2.59
C VAL A 256 19.91 6.48 -1.09
N LEU A 257 19.57 5.39 -0.42
CA LEU A 257 19.58 5.26 1.04
C LEU A 257 20.43 4.08 1.42
N HIS A 258 20.95 4.03 2.65
CA HIS A 258 21.49 2.78 3.16
C HIS A 258 20.40 1.71 3.22
N ASN A 259 20.79 0.47 2.95
CA ASN A 259 19.88 -0.66 3.00
C ASN A 259 19.34 -0.86 4.44
N PRO A 260 18.02 -0.77 4.67
CA PRO A 260 17.44 -0.98 6.00
C PRO A 260 17.51 -2.45 6.45
N ALA A 261 17.83 -3.39 5.56
CA ALA A 261 17.97 -4.81 5.88
C ALA A 261 19.45 -5.24 6.07
N GLY A 262 20.42 -4.32 6.06
CA GLY A 262 21.83 -4.63 6.32
C GLY A 262 22.81 -3.92 5.39
N ALA A 263 23.77 -4.66 4.82
CA ALA A 263 24.84 -4.09 4.01
C ALA A 263 24.35 -3.49 2.67
N GLY A 264 25.07 -2.47 2.19
CA GLY A 264 24.84 -1.83 0.91
C GLY A 264 23.87 -0.65 0.94
N VAL A 265 23.38 -0.29 -0.24
CA VAL A 265 22.43 0.80 -0.47
C VAL A 265 21.20 0.29 -1.19
N VAL A 266 20.09 1.02 -1.10
CA VAL A 266 18.86 0.78 -1.85
C VAL A 266 18.42 2.07 -2.54
N ALA A 267 17.82 1.94 -3.72
CA ALA A 267 17.09 3.02 -4.35
C ALA A 267 15.63 2.98 -3.87
N GLN A 268 15.15 4.06 -3.26
CA GLN A 268 13.74 4.26 -2.95
C GLN A 268 13.11 5.14 -4.02
N ASN A 269 12.26 4.53 -4.85
CA ASN A 269 11.58 5.20 -5.96
C ASN A 269 10.20 5.70 -5.55
N HIS A 270 9.92 6.95 -5.89
CA HIS A 270 8.63 7.62 -5.67
C HIS A 270 7.83 7.81 -6.97
N PHE A 271 8.40 7.48 -8.12
CA PHE A 271 7.81 7.73 -9.44
C PHE A 271 7.34 6.44 -10.13
N ARG A 272 6.37 6.60 -11.04
CA ARG A 272 5.91 5.54 -11.96
C ARG A 272 6.88 5.37 -13.14
N ARG A 273 8.13 5.10 -12.78
CA ARG A 273 9.28 5.09 -13.69
C ARG A 273 10.24 3.99 -13.23
N PRO A 274 10.27 2.83 -13.90
CA PRO A 274 11.28 1.82 -13.59
C PRO A 274 12.67 2.37 -13.95
N ALA A 275 13.70 1.92 -13.26
CA ALA A 275 15.07 2.33 -13.52
C ALA A 275 16.04 1.18 -13.20
N ALA A 276 17.32 1.40 -13.46
CA ALA A 276 18.41 0.56 -12.98
C ALA A 276 19.41 1.45 -12.23
N LEU A 277 19.87 1.00 -11.07
CA LEU A 277 20.95 1.63 -10.32
C LEU A 277 22.23 0.82 -10.55
N LEU A 278 23.27 1.49 -11.04
CA LEU A 278 24.59 0.94 -11.32
C LEU A 278 25.60 1.56 -10.35
N ALA A 279 26.58 0.79 -9.88
CA ALA A 279 27.68 1.29 -9.07
C ALA A 279 29.01 1.08 -9.78
N TYR A 280 29.71 2.16 -10.08
CA TYR A 280 31.05 2.16 -10.64
C TYR A 280 32.07 2.51 -9.55
N GLU A 281 33.10 1.71 -9.40
CA GLU A 281 34.28 2.08 -8.60
C GLU A 281 35.13 3.07 -9.41
N GLU A 282 35.36 4.25 -8.86
CA GLU A 282 36.14 5.33 -9.52
C GLU A 282 37.53 5.52 -8.90
N ALA A 283 37.70 5.21 -7.61
CA ALA A 283 38.98 5.26 -6.91
C ALA A 283 38.96 4.47 -5.59
N TRP A 284 40.14 4.20 -5.03
CA TRP A 284 40.27 3.68 -3.68
C TRP A 284 41.48 4.31 -2.95
N GLU A 285 41.40 4.42 -1.63
CA GLU A 285 42.49 4.93 -0.78
C GLU A 285 43.19 3.76 -0.10
N ASP A 286 44.52 3.73 -0.10
CA ASP A 286 45.29 2.77 0.68
C ASP A 286 45.31 3.11 2.19
N ALA A 287 46.03 2.32 3.00
CA ALA A 287 46.15 2.55 4.44
C ALA A 287 46.79 3.91 4.81
N ASP A 288 47.57 4.50 3.90
CA ASP A 288 48.24 5.80 4.08
C ASP A 288 47.39 6.96 3.55
N ARG A 289 46.15 6.69 3.13
CA ARG A 289 45.20 7.63 2.48
C ARG A 289 45.71 8.19 1.16
N VAL A 290 46.57 7.45 0.45
CA VAL A 290 46.91 7.79 -0.93
C VAL A 290 45.79 7.26 -1.84
N GLU A 291 45.22 8.15 -2.65
CA GLU A 291 44.16 7.84 -3.60
C GLU A 291 44.73 7.22 -4.88
N HIS A 292 44.16 6.09 -5.29
CA HIS A 292 44.47 5.33 -6.50
C HIS A 292 43.24 5.33 -7.41
N PRO A 293 43.27 6.04 -8.55
CA PRO A 293 42.13 6.10 -9.47
C PRO A 293 41.95 4.78 -10.24
N VAL A 294 40.69 4.48 -10.58
CA VAL A 294 40.29 3.36 -11.43
C VAL A 294 39.86 3.92 -12.79
N ASP A 295 40.72 3.75 -13.81
CA ASP A 295 40.50 4.29 -15.16
C ASP A 295 40.60 3.18 -16.24
N PRO A 296 39.49 2.87 -16.97
CA PRO A 296 38.16 3.44 -16.80
C PRO A 296 37.47 2.92 -15.51
N PRO A 297 36.48 3.65 -14.97
CA PRO A 297 35.70 3.20 -13.83
C PRO A 297 35.13 1.79 -14.03
N MET A 298 35.16 0.96 -12.99
CA MET A 298 34.74 -0.45 -13.08
C MET A 298 33.32 -0.62 -12.55
N LEU A 299 32.41 -1.19 -13.35
CA LEU A 299 31.07 -1.56 -12.89
C LEU A 299 31.17 -2.71 -11.87
N VAL A 300 30.78 -2.46 -10.63
CA VAL A 300 30.85 -3.43 -9.52
C VAL A 300 29.53 -4.17 -9.35
N GLU A 301 28.40 -3.45 -9.41
CA GLU A 301 27.08 -4.06 -9.27
C GLU A 301 26.00 -3.24 -9.98
N ARG A 302 24.92 -3.92 -10.36
CA ARG A 302 23.70 -3.34 -10.91
C ARG A 302 22.49 -3.97 -10.23
N VAL A 303 21.53 -3.14 -9.84
CA VAL A 303 20.22 -3.60 -9.36
C VAL A 303 19.09 -2.92 -10.13
N GLU A 304 17.98 -3.63 -10.27
CA GLU A 304 16.76 -3.09 -10.86
C GLU A 304 15.98 -2.28 -9.82
N VAL A 305 15.51 -1.11 -10.22
CA VAL A 305 14.72 -0.19 -9.39
C VAL A 305 13.27 -0.23 -9.90
N PRO A 306 12.34 -0.83 -9.14
CA PRO A 306 10.94 -0.92 -9.57
C PRO A 306 10.26 0.45 -9.57
N ALA A 307 9.23 0.59 -10.41
CA ALA A 307 8.31 1.73 -10.38
C ALA A 307 7.40 1.67 -9.14
N THR A 308 6.78 2.79 -8.76
CA THR A 308 5.66 2.76 -7.80
C THR A 308 4.43 2.04 -8.38
N GLY A 309 3.49 1.62 -7.53
CA GLY A 309 2.28 0.91 -7.95
C GLY A 309 1.23 1.78 -8.66
N GLN A 310 0.23 1.13 -9.28
CA GLN A 310 -0.89 1.76 -10.01
C GLN A 310 -1.64 2.84 -9.23
N LEU A 311 -2.08 3.90 -9.93
CA LEU A 311 -2.83 4.99 -9.30
C LEU A 311 -4.18 4.43 -8.90
N GLU A 312 -4.48 4.59 -7.63
CA GLU A 312 -5.84 4.53 -7.16
C GLU A 312 -6.48 5.92 -7.41
N PHE A 313 -6.78 6.29 -8.67
CA PHE A 313 -7.27 7.64 -9.06
C PHE A 313 -8.50 8.10 -8.24
N LEU A 314 -9.32 7.14 -7.79
CA LEU A 314 -10.46 7.39 -6.89
C LEU A 314 -10.11 7.42 -5.40
N ASN A 315 -8.96 6.89 -4.98
CA ASN A 315 -8.49 7.05 -3.61
C ASN A 315 -8.09 8.49 -3.33
N ALA A 316 -7.65 9.30 -4.30
CA ALA A 316 -7.53 10.75 -4.06
C ALA A 316 -8.88 11.43 -3.68
N LEU A 317 -10.02 10.84 -4.08
CA LEU A 317 -11.37 11.27 -3.69
C LEU A 317 -11.84 10.64 -2.36
N LEU A 318 -11.37 9.43 -2.03
CA LEU A 318 -11.68 8.65 -0.80
C LEU A 318 -10.70 8.88 0.38
N ASP A 319 -9.47 9.34 0.11
CA ASP A 319 -8.35 9.51 1.07
C ASP A 319 -8.50 10.81 1.86
N VAL A 320 -9.33 11.74 1.39
CA VAL A 320 -9.85 12.86 2.20
C VAL A 320 -10.66 12.34 3.41
N VAL A 321 -11.12 11.07 3.38
CA VAL A 321 -11.97 10.48 4.43
C VAL A 321 -11.26 9.39 5.25
N THR A 322 -10.17 8.75 4.77
CA THR A 322 -9.56 7.59 5.46
C THR A 322 -8.08 7.71 5.84
N GLY A 323 -7.35 8.74 5.41
CA GLY A 323 -6.03 9.11 5.95
C GLY A 323 -4.84 8.21 5.58
N ASN A 324 -4.97 7.30 4.61
CA ASN A 324 -3.83 6.55 4.05
C ASN A 324 -3.40 7.15 2.71
N SER A 325 -2.10 7.34 2.49
CA SER A 325 -1.58 7.92 1.24
C SER A 325 -1.36 6.83 0.17
N PRO A 326 -1.82 7.01 -1.08
CA PRO A 326 -1.72 6.03 -2.15
C PRO A 326 -0.31 5.97 -2.78
N TRP A 327 0.65 6.71 -2.24
CA TRP A 327 2.02 6.87 -2.77
C TRP A 327 3.05 6.18 -1.88
N SER A 328 2.91 4.86 -1.66
CA SER A 328 3.95 4.14 -0.93
C SER A 328 5.19 3.99 -1.81
N PRO A 329 6.34 4.57 -1.43
CA PRO A 329 7.58 4.44 -2.19
C PRO A 329 8.01 2.97 -2.24
N VAL A 330 8.62 2.55 -3.34
CA VAL A 330 9.11 1.17 -3.50
C VAL A 330 10.64 1.17 -3.43
N THR A 331 11.21 0.18 -2.74
CA THR A 331 12.65 0.03 -2.59
C THR A 331 13.19 -1.06 -3.52
N SER A 332 14.34 -0.81 -4.15
CA SER A 332 15.09 -1.82 -4.90
C SER A 332 15.64 -2.92 -3.98
N PRO A 333 16.10 -4.06 -4.54
CA PRO A 333 17.05 -4.92 -3.86
C PRO A 333 18.29 -4.14 -3.42
N ALA A 334 19.00 -4.69 -2.43
CA ALA A 334 20.24 -4.10 -1.93
C ALA A 334 21.35 -4.17 -2.98
N LEU A 335 21.94 -3.03 -3.31
CA LEU A 335 23.17 -2.90 -4.08
C LEU A 335 24.35 -2.89 -3.11
N LYS A 336 25.28 -3.83 -3.24
CA LYS A 336 26.41 -3.98 -2.33
C LYS A 336 27.56 -3.11 -2.80
N LEU A 337 28.09 -2.32 -1.87
CA LEU A 337 29.29 -1.50 -2.07
C LEU A 337 30.42 -2.11 -1.25
N ALA A 338 30.97 -3.24 -1.72
CA ALA A 338 32.09 -3.89 -1.05
C ALA A 338 33.31 -2.95 -0.97
N GLY A 339 34.11 -3.00 0.09
CA GLY A 339 35.39 -2.29 0.06
C GLY A 339 36.34 -2.95 -0.94
N HIS A 340 37.12 -2.15 -1.66
CA HIS A 340 38.27 -2.64 -2.41
C HIS A 340 39.23 -3.35 -1.44
N GLU A 341 39.78 -4.49 -1.84
CA GLU A 341 40.60 -5.31 -0.94
C GLU A 341 41.87 -4.56 -0.52
N GLY A 342 42.06 -4.38 0.80
CA GLY A 342 43.19 -3.64 1.35
C GLY A 342 43.04 -2.10 1.33
N ALA A 343 41.91 -1.57 0.84
CA ALA A 343 41.63 -0.15 0.87
C ALA A 343 41.09 0.32 2.23
N SER A 344 41.50 1.52 2.64
CA SER A 344 40.91 2.23 3.77
C SER A 344 39.57 2.88 3.41
N ARG A 345 39.41 3.30 2.14
CA ARG A 345 38.15 3.79 1.55
C ARG A 345 38.05 3.38 0.09
N THR A 346 36.83 3.21 -0.39
CA THR A 346 36.54 2.96 -1.80
C THR A 346 35.48 3.95 -2.25
N HIS A 347 35.78 4.66 -3.34
CA HIS A 347 34.95 5.71 -3.92
C HIS A 347 34.16 5.15 -5.09
N TYR A 348 32.85 5.43 -5.06
CA TYR A 348 31.87 4.93 -6.00
C TYR A 348 31.09 6.07 -6.63
N ARG A 349 30.82 5.91 -7.93
CA ARG A 349 29.78 6.64 -8.65
C ARG A 349 28.56 5.76 -8.81
N LEU A 350 27.44 6.16 -8.21
CA LEU A 350 26.16 5.48 -8.37
C LEU A 350 25.37 6.16 -9.48
N ILE A 351 25.05 5.44 -10.56
CA ILE A 351 24.36 5.95 -11.73
C ILE A 351 22.96 5.33 -11.78
N LEU A 352 21.92 6.16 -11.75
CA LEU A 352 20.55 5.73 -12.02
C LEU A 352 20.22 6.00 -13.48
N VAL A 353 19.84 4.95 -14.20
CA VAL A 353 19.42 5.02 -15.60
C VAL A 353 17.96 4.61 -15.72
N GLY A 354 17.15 5.43 -16.38
CA GLY A 354 15.75 5.11 -16.62
C GLY A 354 15.14 5.89 -17.78
N PRO A 355 13.85 5.66 -18.05
CA PRO A 355 13.12 6.28 -19.15
C PRO A 355 13.07 7.80 -19.00
N SER A 356 12.93 8.55 -20.08
CA SER A 356 12.77 10.00 -20.01
C SER A 356 11.90 10.51 -21.16
N ALA A 357 11.13 11.58 -20.89
CA ALA A 357 10.41 12.33 -21.92
C ALA A 357 11.05 13.71 -22.21
N THR A 358 12.22 13.99 -21.62
CA THR A 358 12.95 15.24 -21.78
C THR A 358 14.34 14.99 -22.37
N ASP A 359 14.84 15.96 -23.13
CA ASP A 359 16.22 15.97 -23.64
C ASP A 359 17.20 16.58 -22.62
N ALA A 360 16.73 16.86 -21.39
CA ALA A 360 17.57 17.40 -20.34
C ALA A 360 18.70 16.42 -20.00
N THR A 361 19.94 16.88 -20.19
CA THR A 361 21.16 16.14 -19.84
C THR A 361 21.60 16.48 -18.42
N TRP A 362 22.05 15.47 -17.67
CA TRP A 362 22.62 15.63 -16.33
C TRP A 362 24.14 15.85 -16.38
N PRO A 363 24.77 16.52 -15.39
CA PRO A 363 26.22 16.78 -15.41
C PRO A 363 27.10 15.57 -15.69
N ILE A 364 26.73 14.39 -15.20
CA ILE A 364 27.49 13.14 -15.42
C ILE A 364 27.64 12.76 -16.90
N MET A 365 26.70 13.16 -17.75
CA MET A 365 26.77 12.93 -19.21
C MET A 365 27.88 13.76 -19.89
N GLY A 366 28.44 14.75 -19.19
CA GLY A 366 29.58 15.53 -19.66
C GLY A 366 30.92 15.08 -19.08
N ASP A 367 30.93 14.07 -18.20
CA ASP A 367 32.14 13.61 -17.53
C ASP A 367 32.99 12.73 -18.49
N PRO A 368 34.26 13.11 -18.77
CA PRO A 368 35.14 12.35 -19.64
C PRO A 368 35.34 10.89 -19.20
N LEU A 369 35.33 10.60 -17.89
CA LEU A 369 35.51 9.26 -17.36
C LEU A 369 34.37 8.31 -17.76
N PHE A 370 33.19 8.86 -18.02
CA PHE A 370 31.99 8.07 -18.26
C PHE A 370 31.51 8.07 -19.72
N MET A 371 32.16 8.82 -20.60
CA MET A 371 31.79 8.89 -22.03
C MET A 371 31.71 7.52 -22.71
N GLY A 372 32.58 6.58 -22.32
CA GLY A 372 32.60 5.21 -22.85
C GLY A 372 31.38 4.36 -22.49
N PHE A 373 30.57 4.76 -21.50
CA PHE A 373 29.40 4.01 -21.04
C PHE A 373 28.07 4.54 -21.59
N HIS A 374 28.07 5.66 -22.32
CA HIS A 374 26.83 6.29 -22.79
C HIS A 374 25.97 5.38 -23.67
N ASP A 375 26.59 4.57 -24.54
CA ASP A 375 25.85 3.62 -25.37
C ASP A 375 25.14 2.56 -24.50
N GLN A 376 25.84 2.04 -23.49
CA GLN A 376 25.27 1.10 -22.52
C GLN A 376 24.12 1.74 -21.73
N TRP A 377 24.27 2.99 -21.29
CA TRP A 377 23.20 3.70 -20.58
C TRP A 377 22.01 3.98 -21.49
N SER A 378 22.23 4.30 -22.76
CA SER A 378 21.18 4.46 -23.75
C SER A 378 20.40 3.15 -23.94
N ASP A 379 21.09 2.02 -24.04
CA ASP A 379 20.45 0.71 -24.16
C ASP A 379 19.61 0.37 -22.92
N ILE A 380 20.13 0.64 -21.71
CA ILE A 380 19.37 0.46 -20.46
C ILE A 380 18.14 1.38 -20.43
N ALA A 381 18.30 2.65 -20.80
CA ALA A 381 17.19 3.60 -20.83
C ALA A 381 16.10 3.15 -21.80
N ILE A 382 16.47 2.65 -22.99
CA ILE A 382 15.52 2.10 -23.97
C ILE A 382 14.83 0.84 -23.42
N ASP A 383 15.58 -0.10 -22.84
CA ASP A 383 15.03 -1.32 -22.24
C ASP A 383 14.00 -0.98 -21.15
N LYS A 384 14.31 0.03 -20.31
CA LYS A 384 13.38 0.53 -19.30
C LYS A 384 12.20 1.28 -19.89
N SER A 385 12.38 2.01 -20.98
CA SER A 385 11.30 2.69 -21.69
C SER A 385 10.32 1.68 -22.26
N VAL A 386 10.83 0.57 -22.79
CA VAL A 386 10.02 -0.56 -23.24
C VAL A 386 9.31 -1.21 -22.05
N GLU A 387 10.01 -1.49 -20.94
CA GLU A 387 9.37 -2.03 -19.71
C GLU A 387 8.19 -1.18 -19.25
N LEU A 388 8.38 0.14 -19.09
CA LEU A 388 7.33 1.07 -18.70
C LEU A 388 6.16 1.09 -19.70
N PHE A 389 6.47 1.14 -21.00
CA PHE A 389 5.45 1.15 -22.04
C PHE A 389 4.61 -0.14 -22.02
N LEU A 390 5.25 -1.28 -21.77
CA LEU A 390 4.57 -2.56 -21.77
C LEU A 390 3.74 -2.77 -20.51
N ASP A 391 4.35 -2.60 -19.35
CA ASP A 391 3.73 -2.95 -18.07
C ASP A 391 2.64 -1.97 -17.66
N ASP A 392 2.86 -0.67 -17.88
CA ASP A 392 1.93 0.36 -17.42
C ASP A 392 0.97 0.87 -18.54
N LEU A 393 1.28 0.65 -19.83
CA LEU A 393 0.42 1.13 -20.93
C LEU A 393 -0.21 0.01 -21.75
N LEU A 394 0.60 -0.92 -22.31
CA LEU A 394 0.12 -1.89 -23.28
C LEU A 394 -0.61 -3.09 -22.65
N ILE A 395 -0.02 -3.73 -21.63
CA ILE A 395 -0.60 -4.92 -21.00
C ILE A 395 -1.99 -4.62 -20.41
N PRO A 396 -2.20 -3.55 -19.63
CA PRO A 396 -3.54 -3.23 -19.10
C PRO A 396 -4.57 -3.02 -20.22
N LEU A 397 -4.17 -2.38 -21.32
CA LEU A 397 -5.01 -2.22 -22.50
C LEU A 397 -5.38 -3.60 -23.07
N MET A 398 -4.41 -4.49 -23.26
CA MET A 398 -4.67 -5.83 -23.79
C MET A 398 -5.52 -6.70 -22.86
N GLU A 399 -5.33 -6.62 -21.54
CA GLU A 399 -6.12 -7.38 -20.57
C GLU A 399 -7.61 -7.04 -20.69
N VAL A 400 -7.93 -5.75 -20.87
CA VAL A 400 -9.32 -5.33 -21.05
C VAL A 400 -9.86 -5.71 -22.43
N TYR A 401 -9.09 -5.49 -23.50
CA TYR A 401 -9.55 -5.74 -24.86
C TYR A 401 -9.65 -7.24 -25.21
N GLY A 402 -8.63 -8.02 -24.86
CA GLY A 402 -8.50 -9.43 -25.20
C GLY A 402 -9.13 -10.36 -24.16
N LEU A 403 -8.83 -10.14 -22.87
CA LEU A 403 -9.13 -11.10 -21.81
C LEU A 403 -10.37 -10.75 -20.98
N GLY A 404 -10.82 -9.49 -20.97
CA GLY A 404 -11.99 -9.08 -20.18
C GLY A 404 -11.80 -9.24 -18.67
N ASN A 405 -10.66 -8.76 -18.13
CA ASN A 405 -10.26 -8.80 -16.71
C ASN A 405 -9.85 -10.16 -16.13
N MET A 406 -9.48 -11.11 -16.99
CA MET A 406 -9.48 -12.51 -16.62
C MET A 406 -8.13 -13.12 -16.22
N ALA A 407 -7.05 -12.37 -16.34
CA ALA A 407 -5.73 -12.84 -15.97
C ALA A 407 -5.17 -11.98 -14.85
N LYS A 408 -5.37 -12.40 -13.60
CA LYS A 408 -4.42 -12.01 -12.56
C LYS A 408 -3.12 -12.75 -12.88
N LEU A 409 -2.29 -12.14 -13.71
CA LEU A 409 -0.96 -12.65 -13.98
C LEU A 409 -0.16 -12.48 -12.69
N ASP A 410 0.28 -13.59 -12.11
CA ASP A 410 1.26 -13.50 -11.03
C ASP A 410 2.59 -12.97 -11.58
N ALA A 411 3.48 -12.57 -10.67
CA ALA A 411 4.78 -12.00 -11.04
C ALA A 411 5.61 -12.93 -11.95
N ALA A 412 5.46 -14.25 -11.83
CA ALA A 412 6.18 -15.20 -12.67
C ALA A 412 5.63 -15.23 -14.10
N LYS A 413 4.30 -15.17 -14.25
CA LYS A 413 3.63 -15.07 -15.56
C LYS A 413 3.93 -13.74 -16.26
N LEU A 414 3.95 -12.64 -15.51
CA LEU A 414 4.34 -11.32 -16.02
C LEU A 414 5.80 -11.31 -16.52
N ASN A 415 6.72 -11.91 -15.77
CA ASN A 415 8.12 -12.02 -16.20
C ASN A 415 8.26 -12.83 -17.50
N LYS A 416 7.54 -13.95 -17.63
CA LYS A 416 7.53 -14.76 -18.86
C LYS A 416 6.92 -14.01 -20.05
N MET A 417 5.86 -13.22 -19.82
CA MET A 417 5.31 -12.33 -20.84
C MET A 417 6.35 -11.30 -21.27
N ARG A 418 7.02 -10.63 -20.33
CA ARG A 418 8.04 -9.61 -20.60
C ARG A 418 9.14 -10.12 -21.55
N GLU A 419 9.67 -11.33 -21.29
CA GLU A 419 10.67 -11.95 -22.18
C GLU A 419 10.15 -12.16 -23.60
N ARG A 420 8.88 -12.58 -23.73
CA ARG A 420 8.24 -12.83 -25.03
C ARG A 420 7.88 -11.54 -25.76
N VAL A 421 7.47 -10.49 -25.04
CA VAL A 421 7.20 -9.19 -25.66
C VAL A 421 8.46 -8.62 -26.28
N LYS A 422 9.63 -8.79 -25.64
CA LYS A 422 10.90 -8.34 -26.22
C LYS A 422 11.16 -8.96 -27.60
N VAL A 423 10.86 -10.25 -27.76
CA VAL A 423 10.94 -10.95 -29.06
C VAL A 423 9.97 -10.37 -30.10
N ILE A 424 8.74 -10.05 -29.69
CA ILE A 424 7.74 -9.45 -30.59
C ILE A 424 8.14 -8.03 -30.96
N TYR A 425 8.66 -7.26 -30.00
CA TYR A 425 9.17 -5.90 -30.23
C TYR A 425 10.28 -5.91 -31.29
N ASP A 426 11.28 -6.76 -31.13
CA ASP A 426 12.40 -6.88 -32.05
C ASP A 426 11.96 -7.32 -33.46
N THR A 427 10.85 -8.05 -33.57
CA THR A 427 10.36 -8.60 -34.85
C THR A 427 9.39 -7.65 -35.57
N HIS A 428 8.45 -7.04 -34.83
CA HIS A 428 7.30 -6.33 -35.40
C HIS A 428 7.24 -4.85 -35.02
N LEU A 429 7.86 -4.45 -33.92
CA LEU A 429 7.78 -3.08 -33.39
C LEU A 429 9.13 -2.37 -33.41
N MET A 430 10.07 -2.72 -34.29
CA MET A 430 11.34 -1.98 -34.41
C MET A 430 11.11 -0.46 -34.64
N GLY A 431 10.02 -0.08 -35.32
CA GLY A 431 9.58 1.31 -35.48
C GLY A 431 9.14 1.99 -34.19
N LEU A 432 8.71 1.23 -33.18
CA LEU A 432 8.34 1.74 -31.84
C LEU A 432 9.54 2.35 -31.12
N GLY A 433 10.77 1.86 -31.36
CA GLY A 433 11.98 2.47 -30.81
C GLY A 433 12.16 3.95 -31.21
N VAL A 434 11.60 4.39 -32.35
CA VAL A 434 11.58 5.81 -32.74
C VAL A 434 10.69 6.62 -31.81
N PHE A 435 9.59 6.03 -31.35
CA PHE A 435 8.62 6.64 -30.45
C PHE A 435 8.91 6.39 -28.97
N LEU A 436 9.96 5.67 -28.57
CA LEU A 436 10.32 5.50 -27.15
C LEU A 436 11.61 6.22 -26.76
N LYS A 437 12.21 6.94 -27.71
CA LYS A 437 13.34 7.84 -27.45
C LYS A 437 12.90 9.06 -26.63
N PRO A 438 13.82 9.68 -25.87
CA PRO A 438 13.56 10.92 -25.15
C PRO A 438 12.95 12.00 -26.06
N GLY A 439 11.96 12.74 -25.54
CA GLY A 439 11.19 13.76 -26.25
C GLY A 439 9.68 13.67 -25.99
N SER A 440 9.02 14.82 -25.78
CA SER A 440 7.70 14.93 -25.12
C SER A 440 6.48 14.40 -25.89
N ALA A 441 6.66 13.73 -27.02
CA ALA A 441 5.57 13.14 -27.81
C ALA A 441 5.77 11.63 -28.10
N SER A 442 6.70 10.99 -27.39
CA SER A 442 7.18 9.66 -27.73
C SER A 442 6.14 8.57 -27.37
N TYR A 443 5.79 8.40 -26.09
CA TYR A 443 4.91 7.32 -25.61
C TYR A 443 3.48 7.33 -26.17
N ALA A 444 2.84 8.49 -26.32
CA ALA A 444 1.49 8.58 -26.88
C ALA A 444 1.46 8.18 -28.37
N ASN A 445 2.46 8.59 -29.14
CA ASN A 445 2.62 8.15 -30.52
C ASN A 445 3.02 6.67 -30.61
N GLY A 446 3.81 6.18 -29.65
CA GLY A 446 4.14 4.76 -29.53
C GLY A 446 2.90 3.91 -29.27
N LEU A 447 2.00 4.35 -28.38
CA LEU A 447 0.75 3.65 -28.12
C LEU A 447 -0.19 3.72 -29.33
N LYS A 448 -0.28 4.87 -29.99
CA LYS A 448 -1.03 5.00 -31.24
C LYS A 448 -0.51 4.05 -32.31
N PHE A 449 0.81 3.94 -32.46
CA PHE A 449 1.46 3.00 -33.36
C PHE A 449 1.10 1.56 -33.01
N VAL A 450 1.18 1.16 -31.74
CA VAL A 450 0.83 -0.21 -31.32
C VAL A 450 -0.66 -0.50 -31.51
N ILE A 451 -1.56 0.44 -31.20
CA ILE A 451 -3.00 0.27 -31.50
C ILE A 451 -3.21 0.10 -33.00
N GLN A 452 -2.53 0.88 -33.84
CA GLN A 452 -2.60 0.74 -35.29
C GLN A 452 -2.07 -0.62 -35.75
N GLU A 453 -0.93 -1.09 -35.24
CA GLU A 453 -0.41 -2.43 -35.53
C GLU A 453 -1.36 -3.54 -35.05
N LEU A 454 -2.01 -3.36 -33.89
CA LEU A 454 -3.08 -4.27 -33.45
C LEU A 454 -4.25 -4.30 -34.43
N VAL A 455 -4.54 -3.22 -35.16
CA VAL A 455 -5.62 -3.19 -36.17
C VAL A 455 -5.16 -3.79 -37.50
N GLU A 456 -3.98 -3.40 -37.98
CA GLU A 456 -3.55 -3.63 -39.36
C GLU A 456 -2.70 -4.90 -39.51
N ASN A 457 -1.96 -5.28 -38.47
CA ASN A 457 -0.97 -6.35 -38.53
C ASN A 457 -1.45 -7.63 -37.83
N ARG A 458 -1.94 -8.57 -38.64
CA ARG A 458 -2.43 -9.86 -38.16
C ARG A 458 -1.35 -10.69 -37.45
N ASN A 459 -0.12 -10.68 -37.96
CA ASN A 459 0.96 -11.47 -37.36
C ASN A 459 1.32 -10.93 -35.98
N PHE A 460 1.41 -9.61 -35.84
CA PHE A 460 1.61 -8.97 -34.55
C PHE A 460 0.51 -9.33 -33.54
N ARG A 461 -0.78 -9.24 -33.94
CA ARG A 461 -1.89 -9.70 -33.09
C ARG A 461 -1.73 -11.15 -32.66
N LEU A 462 -1.47 -12.06 -33.61
CA LEU A 462 -1.37 -13.50 -33.32
C LEU A 462 -0.21 -13.80 -32.38
N ASP A 463 0.95 -13.17 -32.57
CA ASP A 463 2.10 -13.36 -31.69
C ASP A 463 1.83 -12.83 -30.28
N MET A 464 1.13 -11.69 -30.15
CA MET A 464 0.69 -11.17 -28.85
C MET A 464 -0.31 -12.11 -28.18
N MET A 465 -1.25 -12.73 -28.92
CA MET A 465 -2.19 -13.71 -28.36
C MET A 465 -1.50 -15.02 -27.95
N ASN A 466 -0.54 -15.49 -28.74
CA ASN A 466 0.26 -16.66 -28.40
C ASN A 466 1.06 -16.43 -27.11
N MET A 467 1.62 -15.24 -26.91
CA MET A 467 2.28 -14.86 -25.66
C MET A 467 1.34 -14.97 -24.46
N VAL A 468 0.13 -14.41 -24.56
CA VAL A 468 -0.87 -14.44 -23.49
C VAL A 468 -1.29 -15.88 -23.18
N ALA A 469 -1.55 -16.69 -24.21
CA ALA A 469 -1.88 -18.11 -24.06
C ALA A 469 -0.75 -18.90 -23.39
N GLU A 470 0.51 -18.69 -23.80
CA GLU A 470 1.71 -19.30 -23.21
C GLU A 470 1.92 -18.90 -21.74
N ALA A 471 1.52 -17.68 -21.35
CA ALA A 471 1.63 -17.17 -19.99
C ALA A 471 0.52 -17.68 -19.07
N LEU A 472 -0.67 -17.96 -19.62
CA LEU A 472 -1.80 -18.52 -18.89
C LEU A 472 -1.71 -20.02 -18.62
N GLU A 473 -0.64 -20.69 -19.08
CA GLU A 473 -0.48 -22.15 -19.05
C GLU A 473 -1.62 -22.90 -19.76
N GLU A 474 -2.35 -22.22 -20.65
CA GLU A 474 -3.30 -22.90 -21.52
C GLU A 474 -2.51 -23.65 -22.60
N SER A 475 -2.36 -24.96 -22.37
CA SER A 475 -1.89 -25.93 -23.36
C SER A 475 -2.61 -25.75 -24.70
N ASP A 476 -1.96 -26.16 -25.81
CA ASP A 476 -2.39 -26.30 -27.21
C ASP A 476 -3.85 -26.73 -27.52
N LYS A 477 -4.67 -27.04 -26.51
CA LYS A 477 -6.05 -27.53 -26.59
C LYS A 477 -7.10 -26.49 -27.01
N ASN A 478 -6.80 -25.18 -27.08
CA ASN A 478 -7.82 -24.16 -27.35
C ASN A 478 -7.45 -23.18 -28.49
N LYS A 479 -7.10 -23.70 -29.68
CA LYS A 479 -7.03 -22.86 -30.91
C LYS A 479 -8.29 -22.01 -31.12
N ALA A 480 -9.46 -22.55 -30.77
CA ALA A 480 -10.74 -21.82 -30.84
C ALA A 480 -10.81 -20.62 -29.87
N ALA A 481 -10.15 -20.66 -28.71
CA ALA A 481 -10.08 -19.53 -27.79
C ALA A 481 -9.11 -18.46 -28.30
N ILE A 482 -7.97 -18.86 -28.90
CA ILE A 482 -7.04 -17.93 -29.55
C ILE A 482 -7.70 -17.22 -30.73
N ASP A 483 -8.41 -17.95 -31.59
CA ASP A 483 -9.14 -17.37 -32.73
C ASP A 483 -10.27 -16.44 -32.25
N ALA A 484 -10.96 -16.80 -31.17
CA ALA A 484 -11.99 -15.95 -30.57
C ALA A 484 -11.40 -14.67 -29.96
N MET A 485 -10.28 -14.77 -29.24
CA MET A 485 -9.54 -13.63 -28.70
C MET A 485 -8.97 -12.74 -29.80
N GLU A 486 -8.41 -13.31 -30.88
CA GLU A 486 -7.94 -12.57 -32.07
C GLU A 486 -9.07 -11.75 -32.67
N LYS A 487 -10.22 -12.39 -32.94
CA LYS A 487 -11.38 -11.74 -33.54
C LYS A 487 -11.92 -10.62 -32.64
N ARG A 488 -12.01 -10.87 -31.33
CA ARG A 488 -12.41 -9.91 -30.30
C ARG A 488 -11.49 -8.70 -30.25
N LEU A 489 -10.18 -8.93 -30.21
CA LEU A 489 -9.17 -7.88 -30.18
C LEU A 489 -9.20 -7.05 -31.46
N SER A 490 -9.30 -7.71 -32.62
CA SER A 490 -9.43 -7.06 -33.92
C SER A 490 -10.67 -6.16 -33.97
N ALA A 491 -11.84 -6.67 -33.56
CA ALA A 491 -13.09 -5.91 -33.58
C ALA A 491 -13.02 -4.66 -32.69
N ARG A 492 -12.44 -4.78 -31.48
CA ARG A 492 -12.30 -3.66 -30.53
C ARG A 492 -11.21 -2.66 -30.92
N ALA A 493 -10.07 -3.13 -31.40
CA ALA A 493 -9.01 -2.24 -31.88
C ALA A 493 -9.47 -1.45 -33.12
N SER A 494 -10.28 -2.08 -34.00
CA SER A 494 -10.87 -1.42 -35.16
C SER A 494 -12.03 -0.47 -34.82
N ALA A 495 -12.52 -0.50 -33.58
CA ALA A 495 -13.60 0.37 -33.14
C ALA A 495 -13.09 1.78 -32.88
N SER A 496 -13.28 2.66 -33.85
CA SER A 496 -12.74 4.02 -33.82
C SER A 496 -13.25 4.85 -32.63
N ALA A 497 -14.46 4.57 -32.11
CA ALA A 497 -14.96 5.24 -30.90
C ALA A 497 -14.17 4.85 -29.63
N ILE A 498 -13.76 3.58 -29.52
CA ILE A 498 -12.92 3.13 -28.40
C ILE A 498 -11.51 3.70 -28.55
N ALA A 499 -10.95 3.67 -29.76
CA ALA A 499 -9.64 4.26 -30.04
C ALA A 499 -9.62 5.77 -29.71
N ALA A 500 -10.68 6.51 -30.06
CA ALA A 500 -10.83 7.92 -29.69
C ALA A 500 -10.89 8.12 -28.18
N ALA A 501 -11.70 7.33 -27.45
CA ALA A 501 -11.79 7.42 -25.99
C ALA A 501 -10.44 7.13 -25.29
N VAL A 502 -9.72 6.10 -25.75
CA VAL A 502 -8.38 5.74 -25.26
C VAL A 502 -7.38 6.85 -25.56
N GLN A 503 -7.37 7.41 -26.77
CA GLN A 503 -6.49 8.53 -27.13
C GLN A 503 -6.74 9.76 -26.27
N THR A 504 -8.00 10.10 -26.01
CA THR A 504 -8.37 11.24 -25.16
C THR A 504 -7.89 11.08 -23.72
N VAL A 505 -7.83 9.85 -23.18
CA VAL A 505 -7.29 9.68 -21.83
C VAL A 505 -5.79 9.79 -21.72
N LEU A 506 -4.99 9.57 -22.77
CA LEU A 506 -3.53 9.63 -22.64
C LEU A 506 -3.00 10.98 -22.14
N VAL A 507 -3.83 12.03 -22.19
CA VAL A 507 -3.56 13.36 -21.64
C VAL A 507 -4.18 13.61 -20.26
N SER A 508 -4.73 12.58 -19.60
CA SER A 508 -5.43 12.65 -18.30
C SER A 508 -5.25 11.36 -17.47
N GLY A 509 -5.57 11.38 -16.17
CA GLY A 509 -5.53 10.16 -15.32
C GLY A 509 -4.12 9.61 -15.01
N ASP A 510 -3.98 8.30 -14.85
CA ASP A 510 -2.72 7.62 -14.44
C ASP A 510 -1.60 7.77 -15.48
N VAL A 511 -1.95 7.70 -16.76
CA VAL A 511 -1.00 7.92 -17.85
C VAL A 511 -0.42 9.34 -17.81
N ALA A 512 -1.21 10.36 -17.45
CA ALA A 512 -0.71 11.72 -17.28
C ALA A 512 0.30 11.82 -16.12
N LYS A 513 0.14 11.03 -15.06
CA LYS A 513 1.11 10.95 -13.96
C LYS A 513 2.42 10.29 -14.40
N ILE A 514 2.34 9.19 -15.16
CA ILE A 514 3.52 8.57 -15.79
C ILE A 514 4.25 9.62 -16.64
N MET A 515 3.51 10.32 -17.52
CA MET A 515 4.09 11.37 -18.36
C MET A 515 4.69 12.52 -17.54
N TYR A 516 4.04 12.96 -16.47
CA TYR A 516 4.57 13.97 -15.56
C TYR A 516 5.90 13.53 -14.92
N ASP A 517 5.97 12.29 -14.44
CA ASP A 517 7.18 11.72 -13.84
C ASP A 517 8.33 11.59 -14.85
N LEU A 518 8.03 11.41 -16.13
CA LEU A 518 9.01 11.35 -17.22
C LEU A 518 9.50 12.72 -17.71
N VAL A 519 8.63 13.73 -17.80
CA VAL A 519 8.96 15.06 -18.35
C VAL A 519 9.95 15.81 -17.45
N GLY A 520 9.91 15.58 -16.14
CA GLY A 520 10.82 16.19 -15.16
C GLY A 520 12.10 15.41 -14.88
N SER A 521 12.32 14.26 -15.52
CA SER A 521 13.35 13.30 -15.11
C SER A 521 14.33 13.01 -16.25
N PRO A 522 15.58 13.50 -16.18
CA PRO A 522 16.67 13.06 -17.05
C PRO A 522 16.83 11.53 -17.07
N SER A 523 17.27 10.99 -18.21
CA SER A 523 17.48 9.55 -18.38
C SER A 523 18.58 8.99 -17.49
N VAL A 524 19.58 9.81 -17.15
CA VAL A 524 20.73 9.43 -16.33
C VAL A 524 20.94 10.49 -15.24
N VAL A 525 21.09 10.07 -13.98
CA VAL A 525 21.50 10.91 -12.85
C VAL A 525 22.47 10.16 -11.92
N ASP A 526 23.23 10.88 -11.10
CA ASP A 526 24.29 10.28 -10.28
C ASP A 526 24.30 10.70 -8.80
N TRP A 527 24.89 9.83 -7.99
CA TRP A 527 25.32 10.09 -6.61
C TRP A 527 26.77 9.65 -6.44
N THR A 528 27.47 10.26 -5.51
CA THR A 528 28.73 9.75 -4.97
C THR A 528 28.45 8.86 -3.77
N ALA A 529 29.18 7.74 -3.66
CA ALA A 529 29.20 6.94 -2.45
C ALA A 529 30.63 6.58 -2.03
N VAL A 530 30.91 6.58 -0.74
CA VAL A 530 32.21 6.17 -0.19
C VAL A 530 31.96 5.02 0.78
N SER A 531 32.56 3.86 0.50
CA SER A 531 32.52 2.70 1.40
C SER A 531 33.82 2.61 2.18
N ALA A 532 33.73 2.48 3.50
CA ALA A 532 34.86 2.23 4.38
C ALA A 532 34.58 1.01 5.28
N PRO A 533 35.61 0.27 5.72
CA PRO A 533 35.46 -0.73 6.77
C PRO A 533 34.71 -0.12 7.97
N ALA A 534 33.73 -0.83 8.52
CA ALA A 534 32.94 -0.31 9.65
C ALA A 534 33.84 -0.18 10.89
N LEU A 535 34.35 1.03 11.15
CA LEU A 535 35.16 1.36 12.33
C LEU A 535 34.32 1.49 13.60
N PHE A 536 33.02 1.74 13.46
CA PHE A 536 32.10 2.02 14.55
C PHE A 536 30.75 1.32 14.30
N ALA A 537 30.03 1.04 15.39
CA ALA A 537 28.67 0.53 15.43
C ALA A 537 27.82 1.47 16.30
N LEU A 538 26.53 1.58 16.00
CA LEU A 538 25.58 2.26 16.87
C LEU A 538 24.73 1.23 17.60
N THR A 539 24.59 1.35 18.91
CA THR A 539 23.79 0.44 19.74
C THR A 539 22.82 1.24 20.62
N PRO A 540 21.53 0.87 20.69
CA PRO A 540 20.88 -0.16 19.89
C PRO A 540 20.63 0.29 18.44
N ASP A 541 20.41 -0.68 17.56
CA ASP A 541 19.96 -0.50 16.17
C ASP A 541 18.50 -0.04 16.06
N GLN A 542 17.69 -0.41 17.05
CA GLN A 542 16.37 0.13 17.31
C GLN A 542 16.12 0.18 18.83
N ALA A 543 15.63 1.32 19.32
CA ALA A 543 15.15 1.47 20.67
C ALA A 543 13.62 1.50 20.72
N THR A 544 13.07 1.03 21.83
CA THR A 544 11.64 1.14 22.14
C THR A 544 11.46 1.99 23.39
N VAL A 545 10.57 2.97 23.32
CA VAL A 545 10.12 3.77 24.48
C VAL A 545 8.68 3.42 24.81
N THR A 546 8.37 3.38 26.10
CA THR A 546 7.03 3.05 26.62
C THR A 546 6.61 4.09 27.65
N ARG A 547 5.33 4.11 28.04
CA ARG A 547 4.86 5.02 29.10
C ARG A 547 5.63 4.86 30.43
N SER A 548 6.12 3.66 30.73
CA SER A 548 6.91 3.37 31.94
C SER A 548 8.41 3.61 31.79
N ASN A 549 8.90 3.74 30.54
CA ASN A 549 10.28 4.05 30.23
C ASN A 549 10.35 4.91 28.95
N ALA A 550 10.17 6.22 29.11
CA ALA A 550 10.06 7.18 28.01
C ALA A 550 11.42 7.70 27.49
N SER A 551 12.49 6.93 27.72
CA SER A 551 13.84 7.29 27.31
C SER A 551 14.60 6.12 26.71
N ALA A 552 15.53 6.40 25.81
CA ALA A 552 16.38 5.42 25.17
C ALA A 552 17.84 5.90 25.15
N ARG A 553 18.79 5.00 25.34
CA ARG A 553 20.21 5.32 25.31
C ARG A 553 20.83 4.80 24.02
N PHE A 554 21.63 5.65 23.36
CA PHE A 554 22.39 5.32 22.16
C PHE A 554 23.89 5.48 22.41
N THR A 555 24.68 4.53 21.91
CA THR A 555 26.13 4.48 22.12
C THR A 555 26.85 4.10 20.83
N VAL A 556 27.88 4.85 20.49
CA VAL A 556 28.83 4.51 19.43
C VAL A 556 29.89 3.57 20.02
N VAL A 557 29.99 2.37 19.46
CA VAL A 557 30.93 1.32 19.87
C VAL A 557 31.97 1.13 18.76
N PRO A 558 33.28 1.25 19.04
CA PRO A 558 34.31 0.96 18.04
C PRO A 558 34.34 -0.53 17.69
N LYS A 559 34.48 -0.84 16.39
CA LYS A 559 34.69 -2.20 15.88
C LYS A 559 36.19 -2.41 15.67
N GLY A 560 36.83 -3.15 16.59
CA GLY A 560 38.27 -3.40 16.57
C GLY A 560 39.09 -2.34 17.33
N GLN A 561 40.38 -2.23 17.04
CA GLN A 561 41.22 -1.19 17.63
C GLN A 561 41.11 0.11 16.82
N THR A 562 40.45 1.11 17.40
CA THR A 562 40.41 2.47 16.87
C THR A 562 41.34 3.36 17.71
N SER A 563 42.29 4.07 17.08
CA SER A 563 43.16 5.06 17.74
C SER A 563 42.89 6.44 17.16
N GLY A 564 42.71 7.46 17.99
CA GLY A 564 42.41 8.83 17.53
C GLY A 564 41.57 9.60 18.54
N ASN A 565 41.35 10.89 18.28
CA ASN A 565 40.36 11.69 19.02
C ASN A 565 39.15 11.89 18.12
N TYR A 566 37.95 11.74 18.69
CA TYR A 566 36.70 11.80 17.93
C TYR A 566 35.75 12.86 18.48
N LEU A 567 35.01 13.49 17.57
CA LEU A 567 33.82 14.26 17.88
C LEU A 567 32.61 13.61 17.21
N TYR A 568 31.46 13.75 17.87
CA TYR A 568 30.20 13.16 17.46
C TYR A 568 29.19 14.27 17.20
N ARG A 569 28.58 14.24 16.02
CA ARG A 569 27.36 15.02 15.74
C ARG A 569 26.18 14.09 15.80
N TRP A 570 25.41 14.19 16.87
CA TRP A 570 24.15 13.49 17.03
C TRP A 570 23.02 14.31 16.44
N THR A 571 22.04 13.68 15.80
CA THR A 571 20.85 14.36 15.28
C THR A 571 19.62 13.47 15.40
N THR A 572 18.47 14.05 15.76
CA THR A 572 17.16 13.38 15.72
C THR A 572 16.22 14.07 14.73
N SER A 573 15.24 13.33 14.19
CA SER A 573 14.11 13.95 13.46
C SER A 573 13.32 14.90 14.35
N GLY A 574 13.28 14.62 15.66
CA GLY A 574 12.70 15.51 16.67
C GLY A 574 11.19 15.68 16.56
N THR A 575 10.48 14.67 16.05
CA THR A 575 9.02 14.71 15.91
C THR A 575 8.34 14.47 17.25
N TYR A 576 8.90 13.59 18.08
CA TYR A 576 8.31 13.10 19.33
C TYR A 576 9.27 13.20 20.53
N GLY A 577 10.54 13.52 20.32
CA GLY A 577 11.50 13.68 21.40
C GLY A 577 12.81 14.33 20.99
N GLU A 578 13.60 14.69 21.99
CA GLU A 578 14.89 15.36 21.82
C GLU A 578 16.07 14.50 22.32
N LEU A 579 17.27 14.82 21.84
CA LEU A 579 18.50 14.20 22.30
C LEU A 579 19.10 15.00 23.46
N SER A 580 19.82 14.32 24.34
CA SER A 580 20.53 14.89 25.48
C SER A 580 21.87 14.18 25.71
N ASP A 581 22.96 14.94 25.81
CA ASP A 581 24.25 14.43 26.31
C ASP A 581 24.37 14.57 27.85
N LEU A 582 23.23 14.78 28.54
CA LEU A 582 23.09 15.09 29.96
C LEU A 582 23.67 16.46 30.39
N LEU A 583 24.23 17.23 29.46
CA LEU A 583 24.66 18.61 29.67
C LEU A 583 23.89 19.59 28.79
N ARG A 584 23.52 19.16 27.58
CA ARG A 584 22.81 19.93 26.57
C ARG A 584 21.75 19.05 25.92
N ASP A 585 20.62 19.67 25.63
CA ASP A 585 19.49 19.05 24.96
C ASP A 585 19.25 19.70 23.60
N GLY A 586 18.71 18.94 22.65
CA GLY A 586 18.23 19.46 21.39
C GLY A 586 18.18 18.43 20.27
N ARG A 587 17.80 18.90 19.07
CA ARG A 587 17.67 18.02 17.89
C ARG A 587 19.00 17.71 17.22
N THR A 588 20.02 18.54 17.42
CA THR A 588 21.39 18.33 16.94
C THR A 588 22.37 18.69 18.04
N LEU A 589 23.30 17.78 18.34
CA LEU A 589 24.30 17.95 19.39
C LEU A 589 25.69 17.60 18.86
N ASP A 590 26.59 18.58 18.86
CA ASP A 590 28.02 18.35 18.64
C ASP A 590 28.69 18.13 20.02
N THR A 591 29.22 16.94 20.25
CA THR A 591 29.76 16.53 21.55
C THR A 591 30.98 15.62 21.43
N ARG A 592 31.71 15.47 22.54
CA ARG A 592 32.79 14.46 22.70
C ARG A 592 32.26 13.13 23.19
N GLU A 593 31.01 13.11 23.66
CA GLU A 593 30.39 11.92 24.19
C GLU A 593 29.99 10.96 23.06
N ALA A 594 30.52 9.74 23.14
CA ALA A 594 30.11 8.63 22.28
C ALA A 594 28.72 8.09 22.66
N GLU A 595 28.06 8.69 23.66
CA GLU A 595 26.76 8.31 24.19
C GLU A 595 25.81 9.51 24.17
N VAL A 596 24.53 9.26 23.85
CA VAL A 596 23.45 10.23 23.97
C VAL A 596 22.16 9.55 24.45
N TRP A 597 21.32 10.30 25.13
CA TRP A 597 19.98 9.89 25.52
C TRP A 597 18.94 10.52 24.60
N TYR A 598 17.91 9.77 24.26
CA TYR A 598 16.67 10.26 23.66
C TYR A 598 15.59 10.31 24.74
N PHE A 599 14.85 11.40 24.81
CA PHE A 599 13.71 11.58 25.71
C PHE A 599 12.45 11.91 24.91
N HIS A 600 11.37 11.16 25.14
CA HIS A 600 10.08 11.42 24.50
C HIS A 600 9.39 12.61 25.17
N ASP A 601 8.91 13.59 24.39
CA ASP A 601 8.33 14.84 24.88
C ASP A 601 7.00 14.65 25.62
N SER A 602 6.29 13.56 25.29
CA SER A 602 4.99 13.22 25.90
C SER A 602 4.95 11.78 26.46
N PRO A 603 5.62 11.50 27.60
CA PRO A 603 5.73 10.14 28.17
C PRO A 603 4.41 9.41 28.39
N LEU A 604 3.34 10.14 28.77
CA LEU A 604 2.04 9.55 29.06
C LEU A 604 1.18 9.25 27.82
N ASN A 605 1.58 9.77 26.66
CA ASN A 605 0.82 9.69 25.41
C ASN A 605 1.61 9.02 24.29
N ILE A 606 2.61 8.18 24.63
CA ILE A 606 3.37 7.40 23.65
C ILE A 606 2.41 6.48 22.89
N LYS A 607 2.56 6.40 21.57
CA LYS A 607 1.78 5.53 20.68
C LYS A 607 2.70 4.64 19.84
N ASP A 608 2.18 3.51 19.38
CA ASP A 608 2.89 2.61 18.45
C ASP A 608 3.27 3.28 17.12
N THR A 609 2.59 4.39 16.78
CA THR A 609 2.86 5.20 15.59
C THR A 609 3.99 6.22 15.80
N ASP A 610 4.41 6.45 17.04
CA ASP A 610 5.45 7.42 17.35
C ASP A 610 6.80 6.86 16.90
N TYR A 611 7.47 7.63 16.05
CA TYR A 611 8.70 7.21 15.39
C TYR A 611 9.64 8.41 15.26
N ASP A 612 10.86 8.25 15.76
CA ASP A 612 11.95 9.18 15.50
C ASP A 612 13.21 8.45 15.04
N THR A 613 14.03 9.16 14.27
CA THR A 613 15.33 8.67 13.77
C THR A 613 16.43 9.29 14.61
N VAL A 614 17.46 8.52 14.96
CA VAL A 614 18.66 9.02 15.63
C VAL A 614 19.85 8.75 14.72
N LYS A 615 20.60 9.79 14.37
CA LYS A 615 21.76 9.74 13.48
C LYS A 615 22.99 10.19 14.26
N VAL A 616 24.13 9.61 13.91
CA VAL A 616 25.43 10.06 14.41
C VAL A 616 26.44 10.12 13.28
N GLU A 617 27.16 11.23 13.21
CA GLU A 617 28.34 11.41 12.39
C GLU A 617 29.57 11.43 13.30
N VAL A 618 30.59 10.63 12.97
CA VAL A 618 31.86 10.55 13.72
C VAL A 618 32.94 11.28 12.93
N PHE A 619 33.63 12.22 13.56
CA PHE A 619 34.73 12.98 12.97
C PHE A 619 36.02 12.67 13.72
N GLU A 620 37.07 12.31 13.00
CA GLU A 620 38.42 12.26 13.55
C GLU A 620 38.99 13.68 13.62
N VAL A 621 39.55 14.05 14.77
CA VAL A 621 40.04 15.41 15.02
C VAL A 621 41.39 15.39 15.73
N GLU A 622 42.09 16.52 15.67
CA GLU A 622 43.30 16.72 16.46
C GLU A 622 43.01 16.70 17.97
N ALA A 623 44.01 16.32 18.76
CA ALA A 623 43.90 16.27 20.21
C ALA A 623 43.50 17.63 20.79
N GLY A 624 42.42 17.65 21.58
CA GLY A 624 41.94 18.87 22.25
C GLY A 624 40.87 19.65 21.48
N ALA A 625 40.51 19.27 20.25
CA ALA A 625 39.42 19.91 19.50
C ALA A 625 38.07 19.81 20.25
N THR A 626 37.31 20.91 20.31
CA THR A 626 36.00 21.00 20.99
C THR A 626 34.83 21.16 20.02
N THR A 627 35.10 21.41 18.74
CA THR A 627 34.09 21.64 17.70
C THR A 627 34.51 20.92 16.42
N VAL A 628 33.53 20.48 15.63
CA VAL A 628 33.78 19.86 14.33
C VAL A 628 34.31 20.95 13.38
N PRO A 629 35.51 20.77 12.77
CA PRO A 629 36.07 21.77 11.86
C PRO A 629 35.14 22.04 10.67
N ALA A 630 35.08 23.29 10.22
CA ALA A 630 34.29 23.66 9.05
C ALA A 630 34.81 22.90 7.80
N GLY A 631 33.91 22.17 7.12
CA GLY A 631 34.25 21.35 5.95
C GLY A 631 34.85 19.98 6.27
N ALA A 632 34.94 19.57 7.54
CA ALA A 632 35.37 18.22 7.88
C ALA A 632 34.36 17.18 7.37
N SER A 633 34.85 16.16 6.67
CA SER A 633 34.06 15.00 6.27
C SER A 633 34.03 13.98 7.41
N PRO A 634 32.85 13.42 7.75
CA PRO A 634 32.78 12.37 8.77
C PRO A 634 33.49 11.11 8.29
N ILE A 635 34.12 10.40 9.21
CA ILE A 635 34.76 9.09 8.97
C ILE A 635 33.77 7.93 9.15
N ALA A 636 32.62 8.17 9.78
CA ALA A 636 31.51 7.23 9.89
C ALA A 636 30.17 7.97 10.00
N ARG A 637 29.12 7.40 9.40
CA ARG A 637 27.73 7.81 9.58
C ARG A 637 26.92 6.58 9.96
N MET A 638 26.17 6.66 11.06
CA MET A 638 25.31 5.58 11.53
C MET A 638 23.92 6.13 11.86
N ALA A 639 22.91 5.29 11.76
CA ALA A 639 21.54 5.63 12.13
C ALA A 639 20.89 4.50 12.92
N SER A 640 19.95 4.90 13.76
CA SER A 640 19.08 4.06 14.57
C SER A 640 17.69 4.68 14.60
N SER A 641 16.73 3.98 15.19
CA SER A 641 15.37 4.47 15.34
C SER A 641 14.85 4.29 16.76
N VAL A 642 13.93 5.16 17.15
CA VAL A 642 13.14 5.07 18.37
C VAL A 642 11.69 4.82 17.96
N ARG A 643 11.06 3.80 18.57
CA ARG A 643 9.63 3.53 18.40
C ARG A 643 8.90 3.63 19.72
N GLY A 644 7.71 4.23 19.71
CA GLY A 644 6.75 4.04 20.78
C GLY A 644 6.22 2.61 20.79
N ASP A 645 5.99 2.05 21.98
CA ASP A 645 5.27 0.79 22.17
C ASP A 645 4.34 0.97 23.38
N ASP A 646 3.06 1.19 23.09
CA ASP A 646 2.03 1.39 24.11
C ASP A 646 1.02 0.26 24.11
N ARG A 647 1.34 -0.75 24.92
CA ARG A 647 0.48 -1.91 25.15
C ARG A 647 -0.35 -1.79 26.42
N VAL A 648 -0.21 -0.70 27.17
CA VAL A 648 -0.90 -0.53 28.45
C VAL A 648 -2.14 0.34 28.23
N LEU A 649 -3.30 -0.21 28.56
CA LEU A 649 -4.55 0.51 28.43
C LEU A 649 -4.91 1.23 29.73
N ASP A 650 -5.41 2.45 29.57
CA ASP A 650 -6.00 3.18 30.68
C ASP A 650 -7.23 2.43 31.20
N SER A 651 -7.26 2.22 32.51
CA SER A 651 -8.35 1.52 33.18
C SER A 651 -8.89 2.35 34.33
N ARG A 652 -10.18 2.20 34.63
CA ARG A 652 -10.87 2.91 35.71
C ARG A 652 -11.69 1.95 36.55
N LEU A 653 -11.79 2.25 37.84
CA LEU A 653 -12.75 1.60 38.72
C LEU A 653 -14.11 2.30 38.59
N GLU A 654 -15.16 1.51 38.38
CA GLU A 654 -16.54 1.97 38.38
C GLU A 654 -17.32 1.17 39.43
N VAL A 655 -18.09 1.87 40.27
CA VAL A 655 -18.97 1.22 41.25
C VAL A 655 -20.40 1.60 40.91
N ASN A 656 -21.24 0.59 40.73
CA ASN A 656 -22.65 0.78 40.50
C ASN A 656 -23.44 -0.03 41.53
N TYR A 657 -24.48 0.56 42.13
CA TYR A 657 -25.37 -0.16 43.04
C TYR A 657 -26.78 0.44 43.02
N GLY A 658 -27.76 -0.40 43.28
CA GLY A 658 -29.17 -0.03 43.21
C GLY A 658 -30.08 -1.18 43.60
N ALA A 659 -31.33 -1.11 43.13
CA ALA A 659 -32.28 -2.19 43.24
C ALA A 659 -32.76 -2.60 41.85
N THR A 660 -33.06 -3.90 41.67
CA THR A 660 -33.57 -4.40 40.40
C THR A 660 -34.80 -3.61 39.92
N PRO A 661 -34.97 -3.41 38.59
CA PRO A 661 -36.15 -2.73 38.06
C PRO A 661 -37.44 -3.49 38.38
N THR A 662 -38.54 -2.75 38.58
CA THR A 662 -39.85 -3.31 38.92
C THR A 662 -40.32 -4.29 37.83
N GLY A 663 -40.80 -5.47 38.23
CA GLY A 663 -41.33 -6.49 37.32
C GLY A 663 -40.27 -7.41 36.69
N MET A 664 -38.98 -7.21 37.02
CA MET A 664 -37.90 -8.05 36.49
C MET A 664 -37.59 -9.30 37.32
N PHE A 665 -38.01 -9.36 38.59
CA PHE A 665 -37.88 -10.57 39.42
C PHE A 665 -39.25 -11.17 39.69
N LYS A 666 -39.28 -12.50 39.88
CA LYS A 666 -40.48 -13.32 40.12
C LYS A 666 -41.44 -12.60 41.07
N ASP A 667 -42.71 -12.47 40.68
CA ASP A 667 -43.79 -11.90 41.50
C ASP A 667 -43.60 -10.43 41.95
N GLY A 668 -42.89 -9.60 41.15
CA GLY A 668 -42.76 -8.16 41.41
C GLY A 668 -41.79 -7.80 42.54
N MET A 669 -41.04 -8.78 43.03
CA MET A 669 -40.00 -8.61 44.05
C MET A 669 -38.84 -7.75 43.53
N ARG A 670 -38.18 -7.02 44.43
CA ARG A 670 -36.96 -6.24 44.16
C ARG A 670 -35.88 -6.62 45.16
N PHE A 671 -34.64 -6.68 44.71
CA PHE A 671 -33.50 -6.91 45.60
C PHE A 671 -32.40 -5.89 45.35
N GLY A 672 -31.63 -5.63 46.41
CA GLY A 672 -30.45 -4.79 46.35
C GLY A 672 -29.30 -5.49 45.64
N CYS A 673 -28.56 -4.74 44.86
CA CYS A 673 -27.44 -5.24 44.09
C CYS A 673 -26.36 -4.17 43.95
N ALA A 674 -25.12 -4.60 43.97
CA ALA A 674 -23.95 -3.75 43.81
C ALA A 674 -22.87 -4.49 43.00
N GLU A 675 -22.08 -3.74 42.26
CA GLU A 675 -20.91 -4.24 41.55
C GLU A 675 -19.79 -3.18 41.57
N MET A 676 -18.54 -3.65 41.66
CA MET A 676 -17.33 -2.87 41.42
C MET A 676 -16.59 -3.51 40.25
N LEU A 677 -16.35 -2.70 39.23
CA LEU A 677 -15.85 -3.10 37.92
C LEU A 677 -14.54 -2.38 37.63
N LEU A 678 -13.57 -3.09 37.07
CA LEU A 678 -12.47 -2.46 36.35
C LEU A 678 -12.88 -2.34 34.87
N ARG A 679 -12.88 -1.14 34.32
CA ARG A 679 -13.25 -0.86 32.93
C ARG A 679 -12.07 -0.37 32.12
N PHE A 680 -11.96 -0.78 30.87
CA PHE A 680 -10.98 -0.28 29.91
C PHE A 680 -11.52 -0.39 28.48
N LYS A 681 -10.98 0.43 27.56
CA LYS A 681 -11.42 0.47 26.17
C LYS A 681 -11.07 -0.82 25.42
N ALA A 682 -11.99 -1.30 24.59
CA ALA A 682 -11.65 -2.32 23.63
C ALA A 682 -10.77 -1.72 22.52
N GLU A 683 -9.89 -2.56 21.99
CA GLU A 683 -8.86 -2.18 21.01
C GLU A 683 -9.12 -2.98 19.75
N LYS A 684 -9.33 -2.27 18.64
CA LYS A 684 -9.64 -2.90 17.36
C LYS A 684 -8.46 -3.78 16.93
N GLY A 685 -8.74 -5.05 16.64
CA GLY A 685 -7.72 -6.02 16.21
C GLY A 685 -6.93 -6.66 17.35
N ALA A 686 -7.30 -6.44 18.62
CA ALA A 686 -6.69 -7.14 19.74
C ALA A 686 -6.89 -8.66 19.64
N LYS A 687 -5.80 -9.42 19.80
CA LYS A 687 -5.83 -10.89 19.93
C LYS A 687 -6.18 -11.31 21.34
N SER A 688 -5.74 -10.57 22.35
CA SER A 688 -6.08 -10.83 23.75
C SER A 688 -5.77 -9.64 24.66
N TYR A 689 -6.31 -9.67 25.88
CA TYR A 689 -5.94 -8.78 26.97
C TYR A 689 -5.49 -9.59 28.18
N LEU A 690 -4.51 -9.04 28.89
CA LEU A 690 -4.02 -9.55 30.16
C LEU A 690 -4.25 -8.47 31.23
N VAL A 691 -5.22 -8.70 32.10
CA VAL A 691 -5.57 -7.78 33.20
C VAL A 691 -4.94 -8.31 34.48
N SER A 692 -3.90 -7.64 34.96
CA SER A 692 -3.25 -7.98 36.22
C SER A 692 -3.83 -7.16 37.36
N LEU A 693 -4.38 -7.85 38.35
CA LEU A 693 -4.90 -7.31 39.60
C LEU A 693 -3.91 -7.66 40.71
N ARG A 694 -3.35 -6.67 41.41
CA ARG A 694 -2.41 -6.90 42.50
C ARG A 694 -2.87 -6.20 43.76
N GLY A 695 -2.73 -6.86 44.92
CA GLY A 695 -3.07 -6.26 46.22
C GLY A 695 -4.57 -6.08 46.47
N VAL A 696 -5.45 -6.80 45.75
CA VAL A 696 -6.90 -6.72 45.96
C VAL A 696 -7.30 -7.48 47.23
N GLY A 697 -7.87 -6.77 48.20
CA GLY A 697 -8.32 -7.30 49.49
C GLY A 697 -9.64 -8.09 49.46
N GLY A 698 -10.18 -8.41 50.63
CA GLY A 698 -11.49 -9.10 50.77
C GLY A 698 -11.48 -10.61 50.48
N GLN A 699 -10.30 -11.19 50.22
CA GLN A 699 -10.11 -12.64 50.13
C GLN A 699 -10.20 -13.25 51.54
N GLY A 700 -11.06 -14.25 51.74
CA GLY A 700 -11.31 -14.90 53.03
C GLY A 700 -12.25 -14.16 53.99
N ASP A 701 -12.68 -12.94 53.68
CA ASP A 701 -13.68 -12.20 54.45
C ASP A 701 -15.11 -12.67 54.12
N GLU A 702 -15.83 -13.25 55.08
CA GLU A 702 -17.19 -13.80 54.90
C GLU A 702 -18.21 -12.81 54.29
N ARG A 703 -17.91 -11.51 54.36
CA ARG A 703 -18.74 -10.45 53.78
C ARG A 703 -18.50 -10.28 52.30
N ASN A 704 -17.59 -11.00 51.65
CA ASN A 704 -17.41 -11.01 50.20
C ASN A 704 -18.21 -12.16 49.58
N ALA A 705 -19.25 -11.84 48.80
CA ALA A 705 -20.16 -12.85 48.25
C ALA A 705 -19.56 -13.63 47.06
N ASN A 706 -18.47 -13.15 46.47
CA ASN A 706 -17.81 -13.77 45.31
C ASN A 706 -16.74 -14.82 45.72
N GLN A 707 -16.87 -15.41 46.91
CA GLN A 707 -15.88 -16.32 47.46
C GLN A 707 -16.11 -17.76 47.02
N ASP A 708 -15.45 -18.14 45.93
CA ASP A 708 -14.89 -19.49 45.89
C ASP A 708 -13.56 -19.47 46.64
N PHE A 709 -13.62 -19.71 47.96
CA PHE A 709 -12.50 -19.68 48.92
C PHE A 709 -11.30 -20.56 48.56
N ARG A 710 -11.42 -21.43 47.55
CA ARG A 710 -10.49 -22.51 47.30
C ARG A 710 -9.37 -22.18 46.31
N PHE A 711 -9.38 -21.03 45.64
CA PHE A 711 -8.55 -20.87 44.43
C PHE A 711 -7.72 -19.59 44.28
N ARG A 712 -7.82 -18.53 45.11
CA ARG A 712 -7.16 -17.24 44.75
C ARG A 712 -6.59 -16.43 45.92
N GLY A 713 -5.37 -15.89 45.72
CA GLY A 713 -4.72 -14.91 46.60
C GLY A 713 -4.99 -13.45 46.18
N PRO A 714 -4.33 -12.46 46.82
CA PRO A 714 -4.53 -11.02 46.56
C PRO A 714 -4.04 -10.56 45.17
N ASN A 715 -3.35 -11.45 44.44
CA ASN A 715 -2.80 -11.20 43.13
C ASN A 715 -3.46 -12.14 42.12
N GLN A 716 -4.08 -11.60 41.09
CA GLN A 716 -4.80 -12.35 40.07
C GLN A 716 -4.49 -11.80 38.69
N THR A 717 -4.68 -12.64 37.67
CA THR A 717 -4.57 -12.22 36.27
C THR A 717 -5.77 -12.77 35.52
N VAL A 718 -6.49 -11.88 34.82
CA VAL A 718 -7.62 -12.24 33.96
C VAL A 718 -7.14 -12.17 32.52
N PHE A 719 -7.27 -13.28 31.82
CA PHE A 719 -7.01 -13.35 30.39
C PHE A 719 -8.34 -13.22 29.64
N ILE A 720 -8.37 -12.32 28.67
CA ILE A 720 -9.54 -12.06 27.83
C ILE A 720 -9.11 -12.34 26.40
N ASP A 721 -9.75 -13.29 25.75
CA ASP A 721 -9.58 -13.55 24.33
C ASP A 721 -10.86 -13.12 23.62
N PRO A 722 -10.83 -11.99 22.88
CA PRO A 722 -11.95 -11.51 22.07
C PRO A 722 -12.42 -12.52 21.02
N ASN A 723 -11.58 -13.52 20.69
CA ASN A 723 -11.85 -14.50 19.64
C ASN A 723 -12.18 -15.89 20.22
N ALA A 724 -12.20 -16.05 21.55
CA ALA A 724 -12.48 -17.35 22.17
C ALA A 724 -13.92 -17.81 21.87
N LYS A 725 -14.04 -19.02 21.32
CA LYS A 725 -15.33 -19.68 21.06
C LYS A 725 -15.71 -20.55 22.25
N TYR A 726 -16.79 -20.19 22.95
CA TYR A 726 -17.34 -20.99 24.04
C TYR A 726 -18.66 -21.67 23.61
N GLY A 727 -18.65 -22.97 23.33
CA GLY A 727 -19.85 -23.82 23.25
C GLY A 727 -20.90 -23.50 22.16
N THR A 728 -21.72 -24.47 21.81
CA THR A 728 -22.34 -24.64 20.48
C THR A 728 -23.58 -23.79 20.11
N ILE A 729 -23.91 -22.65 20.74
CA ILE A 729 -25.13 -21.90 20.35
C ILE A 729 -25.04 -20.35 20.48
N VAL A 730 -23.87 -19.73 20.28
CA VAL A 730 -23.79 -18.27 20.13
C VAL A 730 -22.82 -17.94 18.99
N GLU A 731 -23.18 -16.96 18.15
CA GLU A 731 -22.33 -16.46 17.06
C GLU A 731 -20.96 -15.97 17.56
N ASP A 732 -19.96 -16.03 16.66
CA ASP A 732 -18.53 -15.91 16.91
C ASP A 732 -18.09 -14.75 17.85
N GLY A 733 -17.21 -15.06 18.80
CA GLY A 733 -16.29 -14.08 19.43
C GLY A 733 -16.73 -13.34 20.70
N TYR A 734 -17.54 -13.92 21.59
CA TYR A 734 -18.05 -13.15 22.74
C TYR A 734 -17.64 -13.68 24.12
N THR A 735 -16.87 -12.85 24.86
CA THR A 735 -17.17 -12.63 26.28
C THR A 735 -18.62 -12.16 26.39
N SER A 736 -19.42 -12.71 27.29
CA SER A 736 -20.85 -12.34 27.40
C SER A 736 -21.05 -10.82 27.51
N ASP A 737 -22.04 -10.28 26.78
CA ASP A 737 -22.38 -8.86 26.85
C ASP A 737 -22.72 -8.45 28.29
N TYR A 738 -22.36 -7.23 28.66
CA TYR A 738 -22.78 -6.61 29.91
C TYR A 738 -24.14 -5.93 29.73
N TYR A 739 -25.11 -6.31 30.55
CA TYR A 739 -26.50 -5.81 30.47
C TYR A 739 -26.84 -4.73 31.51
N GLY A 740 -25.84 -4.26 32.26
CA GLY A 740 -26.02 -3.24 33.27
C GLY A 740 -26.11 -3.78 34.69
N THR A 741 -25.93 -2.87 35.64
CA THR A 741 -26.04 -3.14 37.07
C THR A 741 -27.42 -3.68 37.37
N CYS A 742 -27.49 -4.83 38.03
CA CYS A 742 -28.74 -5.47 38.44
C CYS A 742 -29.60 -6.10 37.32
N ASP A 743 -29.19 -6.08 36.05
CA ASP A 743 -29.91 -6.81 34.98
C ASP A 743 -29.33 -8.23 34.81
N TRP A 744 -29.90 -9.15 35.57
CA TRP A 744 -29.43 -10.53 35.68
C TRP A 744 -30.22 -11.49 34.78
N ARG A 745 -30.60 -11.10 33.57
CA ARG A 745 -31.32 -11.99 32.63
C ARG A 745 -30.35 -12.84 31.80
N ALA A 746 -30.71 -14.09 31.53
CA ALA A 746 -29.91 -14.96 30.68
C ALA A 746 -30.04 -14.50 29.21
N PRO A 747 -28.94 -14.38 28.45
CA PRO A 747 -28.97 -13.86 27.08
C PRO A 747 -29.90 -14.62 26.13
N ALA A 748 -29.99 -15.93 26.29
CA ALA A 748 -30.81 -16.80 25.43
C ALA A 748 -32.27 -16.94 25.90
N ASP A 749 -32.58 -16.53 27.13
CA ASP A 749 -33.90 -16.69 27.72
C ASP A 749 -34.11 -15.61 28.80
N PRO A 750 -34.77 -14.49 28.45
CA PRO A 750 -35.07 -13.41 29.39
C PRO A 750 -35.92 -13.84 30.59
N SER A 751 -36.53 -15.03 30.54
CA SER A 751 -37.27 -15.62 31.67
C SER A 751 -36.37 -16.35 32.67
N ARG A 752 -35.11 -16.61 32.33
CA ARG A 752 -34.09 -17.18 33.22
C ARG A 752 -33.18 -16.10 33.77
N PHE A 753 -32.78 -16.29 35.02
CA PHE A 753 -31.80 -15.42 35.65
C PHE A 753 -30.39 -15.97 35.42
N ALA A 754 -29.48 -15.11 34.96
CA ALA A 754 -28.05 -15.32 35.06
C ALA A 754 -27.67 -15.30 36.55
N GLY A 755 -27.00 -16.34 37.02
CA GLY A 755 -26.44 -16.33 38.37
C GLY A 755 -25.37 -15.24 38.50
N GLN A 756 -25.19 -14.71 39.71
CA GLN A 756 -24.05 -13.85 40.02
C GLN A 756 -22.74 -14.53 39.56
N PRO A 757 -21.79 -13.79 38.95
CA PRO A 757 -20.51 -14.36 38.59
C PRO A 757 -19.82 -14.81 39.89
N ILE A 758 -19.68 -16.12 40.03
CA ILE A 758 -19.05 -16.76 41.19
C ILE A 758 -17.53 -16.58 41.21
N THR A 759 -16.96 -15.96 40.16
CA THR A 759 -15.52 -15.71 40.01
C THR A 759 -15.26 -14.38 39.31
N THR A 760 -14.04 -13.87 39.37
CA THR A 760 -13.58 -12.75 38.53
C THR A 760 -13.75 -13.12 37.07
N SER A 761 -14.75 -12.52 36.42
CA SER A 761 -15.07 -12.69 35.01
C SER A 761 -14.93 -11.37 34.27
N ALA A 762 -14.70 -11.46 32.96
CA ALA A 762 -14.70 -10.33 32.06
C ALA A 762 -15.92 -10.38 31.14
N HIS A 763 -16.50 -9.22 30.87
CA HIS A 763 -17.64 -9.04 30.00
C HIS A 763 -17.38 -7.86 29.05
N TYR A 764 -18.08 -7.82 27.94
CA TYR A 764 -17.96 -6.74 26.97
C TYR A 764 -19.20 -5.84 27.03
N ASP A 765 -18.98 -4.55 27.30
CA ASP A 765 -20.01 -3.52 27.29
C ASP A 765 -20.08 -2.92 25.88
N ARG A 766 -20.89 -3.55 25.03
CA ARG A 766 -21.06 -3.16 23.61
C ARG A 766 -21.56 -1.73 23.44
N ALA A 767 -22.33 -1.21 24.40
CA ALA A 767 -22.86 0.15 24.32
C ALA A 767 -21.76 1.22 24.49
N LYS A 768 -20.67 0.88 25.21
CA LYS A 768 -19.54 1.77 25.48
C LYS A 768 -18.26 1.40 24.75
N ASP A 769 -18.26 0.26 24.06
CA ASP A 769 -17.09 -0.36 23.42
C ASP A 769 -15.93 -0.56 24.42
N GLU A 770 -16.23 -1.20 25.54
CA GLU A 770 -15.32 -1.40 26.67
C GLU A 770 -15.38 -2.82 27.19
N TYR A 771 -14.26 -3.33 27.69
CA TYR A 771 -14.27 -4.51 28.54
C TYR A 771 -14.43 -4.10 29.99
N ILE A 772 -15.16 -4.93 30.73
CA ILE A 772 -15.33 -4.81 32.17
C ILE A 772 -14.82 -6.09 32.83
N VAL A 773 -14.16 -5.96 33.98
CA VAL A 773 -13.75 -7.07 34.84
C VAL A 773 -14.40 -6.91 36.19
N TYR A 774 -15.19 -7.90 36.59
CA TYR A 774 -15.86 -7.91 37.88
C TYR A 774 -14.86 -8.10 39.01
N LEU A 775 -14.70 -7.09 39.87
CA LEU A 775 -13.89 -7.20 41.08
C LEU A 775 -14.73 -7.70 42.25
N PHE A 776 -15.86 -7.06 42.51
CA PHE A 776 -16.81 -7.44 43.55
C PHE A 776 -18.24 -7.34 43.06
N VAL A 777 -19.08 -8.28 43.49
CA VAL A 777 -20.53 -8.30 43.23
C VAL A 777 -21.27 -8.62 44.54
N ASN A 778 -22.45 -8.06 44.68
CA ASN A 778 -23.42 -8.45 45.68
C ASN A 778 -24.81 -8.49 45.04
N ALA A 779 -25.51 -9.59 45.23
CA ALA A 779 -26.93 -9.71 44.91
C ALA A 779 -27.63 -10.44 46.07
N ASP A 780 -28.61 -9.77 46.69
CA ASP A 780 -29.37 -10.36 47.81
C ASP A 780 -30.58 -11.15 47.28
N TYR A 781 -30.35 -12.41 46.90
CA TYR A 781 -31.39 -13.30 46.35
C TYR A 781 -32.40 -13.82 47.39
N SER A 782 -32.28 -13.44 48.67
CA SER A 782 -33.02 -14.12 49.74
C SER A 782 -34.52 -13.85 49.78
N GLY A 783 -35.07 -12.97 48.91
CA GLY A 783 -36.50 -12.82 48.62
C GLY A 783 -37.42 -12.41 49.78
N ILE A 784 -36.96 -12.52 51.03
CA ILE A 784 -37.64 -12.21 52.27
C ILE A 784 -36.58 -11.64 53.21
N VAL A 785 -36.58 -10.33 53.33
CA VAL A 785 -35.68 -9.58 54.20
C VAL A 785 -36.00 -9.91 55.66
N LEU A 786 -35.16 -10.73 56.31
CA LEU A 786 -35.08 -10.73 57.77
C LEU A 786 -33.87 -9.90 58.27
N ARG A 787 -32.85 -9.63 57.43
CA ARG A 787 -31.78 -8.63 57.66
C ARG A 787 -31.19 -8.16 56.31
N PRO A 788 -31.55 -6.99 55.77
CA PRO A 788 -31.01 -6.52 54.51
C PRO A 788 -29.56 -6.07 54.74
N VAL A 789 -28.64 -6.49 53.86
CA VAL A 789 -27.27 -5.96 53.88
C VAL A 789 -27.31 -4.52 53.35
N SER A 790 -26.74 -3.58 54.09
CA SER A 790 -26.61 -2.20 53.65
C SER A 790 -25.66 -2.13 52.45
N LEU A 791 -26.18 -1.87 51.24
CA LEU A 791 -25.36 -1.71 50.03
C LEU A 791 -24.28 -0.63 50.21
N PRO A 792 -24.55 0.53 50.83
CA PRO A 792 -23.50 1.53 51.11
C PRO A 792 -22.36 1.00 51.98
N GLU A 793 -22.64 0.23 53.04
CA GLU A 793 -21.60 -0.37 53.89
C GLU A 793 -20.78 -1.41 53.12
N ARG A 794 -21.44 -2.19 52.27
CA ARG A 794 -20.81 -3.15 51.34
C ARG A 794 -19.84 -2.45 50.38
N VAL A 795 -20.28 -1.35 49.78
CA VAL A 795 -19.47 -0.56 48.84
C VAL A 795 -18.29 0.11 49.56
N ALA A 796 -18.50 0.67 50.75
CA ALA A 796 -17.43 1.26 51.55
C ALA A 796 -16.33 0.24 51.89
N LEU A 797 -16.73 -1.00 52.21
CA LEU A 797 -15.81 -2.10 52.45
C LEU A 797 -14.98 -2.44 51.21
N TRP A 798 -15.59 -2.43 50.02
CA TRP A 798 -14.88 -2.69 48.76
C TRP A 798 -13.83 -1.63 48.45
N TYR A 799 -14.12 -0.35 48.71
CA TYR A 799 -13.12 0.71 48.57
C TYR A 799 -11.91 0.47 49.47
N GLY A 800 -12.12 0.08 50.73
CA GLY A 800 -11.03 -0.31 51.62
C GLY A 800 -10.23 -1.51 51.12
N TRP A 801 -10.85 -2.43 50.37
CA TRP A 801 -10.15 -3.57 49.78
C TRP A 801 -9.31 -3.23 48.54
N VAL A 802 -9.58 -2.11 47.85
CA VAL A 802 -8.83 -1.71 46.64
C VAL A 802 -7.93 -0.49 46.87
N GLU A 803 -7.92 0.09 48.07
CA GLU A 803 -7.13 1.28 48.40
C GLU A 803 -5.64 1.15 48.04
N ASN A 804 -5.06 -0.05 48.19
CA ASN A 804 -3.66 -0.33 47.88
C ASN A 804 -3.49 -1.26 46.66
N ALA A 805 -4.56 -1.46 45.88
CA ALA A 805 -4.52 -2.32 44.72
C ALA A 805 -3.87 -1.62 43.51
N THR A 806 -3.19 -2.38 42.67
CA THR A 806 -2.71 -1.90 41.36
C THR A 806 -3.35 -2.72 40.24
N PHE A 807 -3.71 -2.02 39.16
CA PHE A 807 -4.40 -2.57 38.01
C PHE A 807 -3.57 -2.26 36.76
N GLU A 808 -3.19 -3.29 36.02
CA GLU A 808 -2.47 -3.15 34.75
C GLU A 808 -3.22 -3.93 33.69
N VAL A 809 -3.59 -3.27 32.59
CA VAL A 809 -4.24 -3.90 31.44
C VAL A 809 -3.26 -3.89 30.28
N LYS A 810 -2.83 -5.07 29.82
CA LYS A 810 -2.01 -5.22 28.62
C LYS A 810 -2.84 -5.73 27.46
N VAL A 811 -2.73 -5.08 26.31
CA VAL A 811 -3.28 -5.59 25.04
C VAL A 811 -2.20 -6.30 24.24
N ASN A 812 -2.54 -7.48 23.70
CA ASN A 812 -1.76 -8.17 22.70
C ASN A 812 -2.46 -8.00 21.35
N ARG A 813 -1.84 -7.26 20.42
CA ARG A 813 -2.33 -7.03 19.06
C ARG A 813 -1.84 -8.11 18.09
#